data_AF-A0A1F6NQP3-F1
#
_entry.id   AF-A0A1F6NQP3-F1
#
_cell.length_a   1.000
_cell.length_b   1.000
_cell.length_c   1.000
_cell.angle_alpha   90.00
_cell.angle_beta   90.00
_cell.angle_gamma   90.00
#
_symmetry.space_group_name_H-M   'P 1'
#
loop_
_entity.id
_entity.type
_entity.pdbx_description
1 polymer ?
#
loop_
_entity_poly.entity_id
_entity_poly.type
_entity_poly.pdbx_seq_one_letter_code
_entity_poly.pdbx_strand_id
1 'polypeptide(L)'
;MSLTTKQLPDHPSENTLGIDEEPVDKNKEDTNNVEYHKKAINFLERNYLTEQDRILKIVDGYKKNPLIFFDDLDKFEDEKSETRLFLLSQMSRHLEITPEKTKAYFKKYPEDLHIIATLFTIQSHGPEQMQEYYLYTIAMPLLEEQYHFDLTHNQYLDIAERKNLAPQCLLKENSYPKFYDYFRQEYGEMADSIIKTLQDAINSQYDPKKMDISNIFSAEFENAPEEEKSKLLREMIGQIQLYFVFEETYNSAFTKKNVEETKNITTRSTYNLKHSILYKTKQNEESFFERQDYYTNLMNKRLSYQGDEEYALHKLLIEILKKISTISVDKEKNVATIVEFWDKNRNPIFTNIIAESLSKIDPNGSAHKLLEILKQEEEKHKRPISAMLYRLEFGKINISAEGVKYLERLYDLGEKNNPNHYAQRLTAYGDIGIFDEEKKLLGYFNLGDISSEEKKNKASVLEFALEQFFSKPAEEGTEEKKQQEEILQEFKDNYFNFFESKFFQDTGVRFNNLSFREQAWFMHFSLTAPKEQQEVASDIVKTHGEAGLKTFISLDIDGNASSYIFEIFEKHTKEDADFIFAKFAKLTTKIELLEAELHTFFKEKQNTNLDKQKILQEILNRALNILKTFSQKTKKEDIEKMKQELDSLASASSSMNRKQKML
;
A
#
# COMPACT_ATOMS: atom_id res chain seq x y z
N MET A 1 7.64 54.56 -33.93
CA MET A 1 8.92 54.04 -34.47
C MET A 1 8.79 52.53 -34.54
N SER A 2 9.05 51.99 -35.73
CA SER A 2 8.74 50.64 -36.18
C SER A 2 9.52 49.56 -35.43
N LEU A 3 8.83 48.52 -34.96
CA LEU A 3 9.44 47.27 -34.56
C LEU A 3 9.53 46.36 -35.79
N THR A 4 10.75 46.21 -36.27
CA THR A 4 11.20 45.32 -37.34
C THR A 4 11.05 43.85 -36.92
N THR A 5 10.37 43.09 -37.76
CA THR A 5 10.33 41.62 -37.79
C THR A 5 11.73 41.06 -38.04
N LYS A 6 12.23 40.23 -37.13
CA LYS A 6 13.42 39.39 -37.35
C LYS A 6 13.00 38.11 -38.09
N GLN A 7 13.59 37.91 -39.26
CA GLN A 7 13.53 36.68 -40.05
C GLN A 7 14.18 35.52 -39.28
N LEU A 8 13.52 34.36 -39.32
CA LEU A 8 14.08 33.06 -38.96
C LEU A 8 15.13 32.64 -40.00
N PRO A 9 16.19 31.89 -39.62
CA PRO A 9 17.19 31.42 -40.56
C PRO A 9 16.64 30.26 -41.42
N ASP A 10 17.04 30.27 -42.69
CA ASP A 10 16.75 29.23 -43.67
C ASP A 10 17.17 27.84 -43.16
N HIS A 11 16.25 26.88 -43.23
CA HIS A 11 16.54 25.47 -43.04
C HIS A 11 17.44 24.97 -44.18
N PRO A 12 18.47 24.15 -43.88
CA PRO A 12 19.22 23.46 -44.93
C PRO A 12 18.29 22.45 -45.62
N SER A 13 18.24 22.54 -46.94
CA SER A 13 17.57 21.59 -47.83
C SER A 13 17.99 20.16 -47.51
N GLU A 14 17.00 19.27 -47.39
CA GLU A 14 17.15 17.84 -47.22
C GLU A 14 18.14 17.25 -48.23
N ASN A 15 19.24 16.70 -47.72
CA ASN A 15 20.07 15.76 -48.45
C ASN A 15 19.32 14.42 -48.43
N THR A 16 18.62 14.12 -49.51
CA THR A 16 18.06 12.79 -49.79
C THR A 16 19.21 11.80 -49.91
N LEU A 17 19.37 10.96 -48.90
CA LEU A 17 20.11 9.71 -49.02
C LEU A 17 19.36 8.84 -50.03
N GLY A 18 19.96 8.63 -51.20
CA GLY A 18 19.45 7.73 -52.22
C GLY A 18 19.38 6.31 -51.67
N ILE A 19 18.17 5.89 -51.30
CA ILE A 19 17.80 4.49 -51.17
C ILE A 19 17.18 4.14 -52.52
N ASP A 20 17.81 3.24 -53.27
CA ASP A 20 17.23 2.63 -54.46
C ASP A 20 16.02 1.80 -54.01
N GLU A 21 14.81 2.35 -54.10
CA GLU A 21 13.57 1.58 -53.97
C GLU A 21 13.41 0.72 -55.22
N GLU A 22 13.72 -0.58 -55.11
CA GLU A 22 13.35 -1.55 -56.13
C GLU A 22 11.83 -1.53 -56.33
N PRO A 23 11.32 -1.58 -57.59
CA PRO A 23 9.90 -1.59 -57.85
C PRO A 23 9.26 -2.84 -57.23
N VAL A 24 8.39 -2.61 -56.23
CA VAL A 24 7.62 -3.66 -55.56
C VAL A 24 6.73 -4.39 -56.59
N ASP A 25 7.00 -5.68 -56.80
CA ASP A 25 6.20 -6.55 -57.65
C ASP A 25 4.85 -6.83 -56.99
N LYS A 26 3.83 -6.05 -57.36
CA LYS A 26 2.46 -6.14 -56.82
C LYS A 26 1.87 -7.56 -56.84
N ASN A 27 2.28 -8.41 -57.80
CA ASN A 27 1.80 -9.79 -57.86
C ASN A 27 2.37 -10.68 -56.74
N LYS A 28 3.59 -10.40 -56.28
CA LYS A 28 4.19 -11.09 -55.11
C LYS A 28 3.55 -10.63 -53.81
N GLU A 29 3.23 -9.35 -53.71
CA GLU A 29 2.54 -8.77 -52.55
C GLU A 29 1.14 -9.39 -52.38
N ASP A 30 0.37 -9.52 -53.46
CA ASP A 30 -0.94 -10.18 -53.45
C ASP A 30 -0.84 -11.67 -53.08
N THR A 31 0.19 -12.38 -53.54
CA THR A 31 0.38 -13.80 -53.25
C THR A 31 0.76 -14.04 -51.77
N ASN A 32 1.65 -13.21 -51.23
CA ASN A 32 2.07 -13.28 -49.83
C ASN A 32 0.91 -12.96 -48.88
N ASN A 33 0.08 -11.97 -49.21
CA ASN A 33 -1.11 -11.62 -48.43
C ASN A 33 -2.11 -12.78 -48.32
N VAL A 34 -2.33 -13.53 -49.41
CA VAL A 34 -3.18 -14.73 -49.40
C VAL A 34 -2.58 -15.83 -48.52
N GLU A 35 -1.25 -16.01 -48.55
CA GLU A 35 -0.57 -17.00 -47.71
C GLU A 35 -0.65 -16.66 -46.22
N TYR A 36 -0.43 -15.39 -45.84
CA TYR A 36 -0.58 -14.93 -44.47
C TYR A 36 -2.03 -15.06 -43.97
N HIS A 37 -3.00 -14.74 -44.82
CA HIS A 37 -4.41 -14.93 -44.51
C HIS A 37 -4.75 -16.41 -44.24
N LYS A 38 -4.20 -17.32 -45.05
CA LYS A 38 -4.37 -18.77 -44.84
C LYS A 38 -3.72 -19.24 -43.53
N LYS A 39 -2.50 -18.79 -43.21
CA LYS A 39 -1.81 -19.13 -41.95
C LYS A 39 -2.56 -18.55 -40.73
N ALA A 40 -3.08 -17.34 -40.85
CA ALA A 40 -3.94 -16.72 -39.83
C ALA A 40 -5.21 -17.58 -39.60
N ILE A 41 -5.91 -17.99 -40.67
CA ILE A 41 -7.06 -18.90 -40.57
C ILE A 41 -6.65 -20.23 -39.93
N ASN A 42 -5.54 -20.84 -40.35
CA ASN A 42 -5.06 -22.10 -39.75
C ASN A 42 -4.78 -21.97 -38.25
N PHE A 43 -4.26 -20.83 -37.81
CA PHE A 43 -4.05 -20.53 -36.40
C PHE A 43 -5.38 -20.43 -35.66
N LEU A 44 -6.37 -19.71 -36.20
CA LEU A 44 -7.73 -19.59 -35.64
C LEU A 44 -8.46 -20.94 -35.57
N GLU A 45 -8.35 -21.74 -36.62
CA GLU A 45 -8.91 -23.10 -36.71
C GLU A 45 -8.18 -24.11 -35.82
N ARG A 46 -7.04 -23.72 -35.25
CA ARG A 46 -6.22 -24.53 -34.35
C ARG A 46 -5.69 -25.81 -34.99
N ASN A 47 -5.35 -25.73 -36.27
CA ASN A 47 -4.81 -26.87 -37.01
C ASN A 47 -3.46 -27.37 -36.44
N TYR A 48 -2.81 -26.58 -35.56
CA TYR A 48 -1.65 -26.96 -34.76
C TYR A 48 -1.96 -28.00 -33.65
N LEU A 49 -3.22 -28.19 -33.25
CA LEU A 49 -3.61 -29.17 -32.21
C LEU A 49 -3.43 -30.62 -32.66
N THR A 50 -3.19 -30.87 -33.95
CA THR A 50 -2.80 -32.20 -34.44
C THR A 50 -1.49 -32.70 -33.82
N GLU A 51 -0.66 -31.79 -33.29
CA GLU A 51 0.58 -32.08 -32.57
C GLU A 51 0.53 -31.68 -31.08
N GLN A 52 -0.68 -31.56 -30.51
CA GLN A 52 -0.90 -30.99 -29.18
C GLN A 52 -0.01 -31.63 -28.10
N ASP A 53 0.18 -32.95 -28.08
CA ASP A 53 1.01 -33.63 -27.09
C ASP A 53 2.50 -33.28 -27.20
N ARG A 54 3.02 -33.10 -28.43
CA ARG A 54 4.42 -32.69 -28.67
C ARG A 54 4.61 -31.26 -28.18
N ILE A 55 3.69 -30.38 -28.57
CA ILE A 55 3.73 -28.96 -28.25
C ILE A 55 3.55 -28.75 -26.74
N LEU A 56 2.66 -29.48 -26.09
CA LEU A 56 2.47 -29.41 -24.63
C LEU A 56 3.73 -29.83 -23.87
N LYS A 57 4.48 -30.85 -24.34
CA LYS A 57 5.78 -31.20 -23.76
C LYS A 57 6.81 -30.08 -23.91
N ILE A 58 6.81 -29.40 -25.06
CA ILE A 58 7.68 -28.24 -25.29
C ILE A 58 7.30 -27.11 -24.32
N VAL A 59 6.01 -26.78 -24.21
CA VAL A 59 5.49 -25.78 -23.26
C VAL A 59 5.84 -26.14 -21.83
N ASP A 60 5.68 -27.41 -21.42
CA ASP A 60 6.03 -27.89 -20.08
C ASP A 60 7.51 -27.68 -19.76
N GLY A 61 8.40 -27.83 -20.74
CA GLY A 61 9.83 -27.52 -20.61
C GLY A 61 10.09 -26.05 -20.26
N TYR A 62 9.26 -25.14 -20.77
CA TYR A 62 9.38 -23.70 -20.55
C TYR A 62 8.55 -23.16 -19.38
N LYS A 63 7.58 -23.92 -18.84
CA LYS A 63 6.74 -23.47 -17.70
C LYS A 63 7.56 -23.01 -16.48
N LYS A 64 8.74 -23.61 -16.25
CA LYS A 64 9.62 -23.24 -15.13
C LYS A 64 10.41 -21.96 -15.38
N ASN A 65 10.75 -21.67 -16.63
CA ASN A 65 11.45 -20.46 -17.02
C ASN A 65 11.12 -20.14 -18.50
N PRO A 66 10.08 -19.32 -18.76
CA PRO A 66 9.68 -18.92 -20.10
C PRO A 66 10.73 -18.08 -20.85
N LEU A 67 11.72 -17.49 -20.16
CA LEU A 67 12.75 -16.70 -20.82
C LEU A 67 13.68 -17.57 -21.68
N ILE A 68 13.86 -18.84 -21.32
CA ILE A 68 14.69 -19.80 -22.08
C ILE A 68 14.16 -19.97 -23.51
N PHE A 69 12.86 -19.71 -23.75
CA PHE A 69 12.29 -19.69 -25.10
C PHE A 69 13.03 -18.73 -26.05
N PHE A 70 13.56 -17.62 -25.54
CA PHE A 70 14.23 -16.58 -26.32
C PHE A 70 15.75 -16.75 -26.42
N ASP A 71 16.34 -17.68 -25.67
CA ASP A 71 17.80 -17.88 -25.64
C ASP A 71 18.33 -18.58 -26.90
N ASP A 72 17.48 -19.36 -27.58
CA ASP A 72 17.85 -20.15 -28.76
C ASP A 72 16.68 -20.24 -29.73
N LEU A 73 16.45 -19.13 -30.43
CA LEU A 73 15.37 -19.03 -31.41
C LEU A 73 15.60 -19.94 -32.62
N ASP A 74 16.84 -20.30 -32.94
CA ASP A 74 17.19 -21.12 -34.12
C ASP A 74 16.59 -22.53 -34.03
N LYS A 75 16.33 -23.04 -32.83
CA LYS A 75 15.60 -24.30 -32.60
C LYS A 75 14.20 -24.35 -33.21
N PHE A 76 13.63 -23.19 -33.54
CA PHE A 76 12.29 -23.07 -34.11
C PHE A 76 12.29 -22.75 -35.61
N GLU A 77 13.45 -22.75 -36.28
CA GLU A 77 13.56 -22.37 -37.69
C GLU A 77 12.72 -23.28 -38.60
N ASP A 78 12.71 -24.58 -38.30
CA ASP A 78 11.93 -25.59 -39.04
C ASP A 78 10.46 -25.69 -38.56
N GLU A 79 10.07 -24.99 -37.49
CA GLU A 79 8.71 -25.03 -36.98
C GLU A 79 7.77 -24.15 -37.81
N LYS A 80 6.54 -24.62 -38.01
CA LYS A 80 5.51 -23.84 -38.70
C LYS A 80 5.14 -22.59 -37.89
N SER A 81 4.80 -21.49 -38.57
CA SER A 81 4.36 -20.24 -37.94
C SER A 81 3.24 -20.45 -36.92
N GLU A 82 2.25 -21.30 -37.22
CA GLU A 82 1.15 -21.58 -36.30
C GLU A 82 1.63 -22.20 -34.98
N THR A 83 2.61 -23.10 -35.04
CA THR A 83 3.24 -23.71 -33.86
C THR A 83 4.06 -22.68 -33.09
N ARG A 84 4.89 -21.88 -33.77
CA ARG A 84 5.70 -20.86 -33.11
C ARG A 84 4.84 -19.77 -32.45
N LEU A 85 3.80 -19.30 -33.14
CA LEU A 85 2.82 -18.35 -32.59
C LEU A 85 2.08 -18.93 -31.39
N PHE A 86 1.71 -20.21 -31.43
CA PHE A 86 1.11 -20.85 -30.27
C PHE A 86 2.07 -20.89 -29.08
N LEU A 87 3.32 -21.33 -29.29
CA LEU A 87 4.35 -21.33 -28.25
C LEU A 87 4.59 -19.91 -27.69
N LEU A 88 4.75 -18.93 -28.56
CA LEU A 88 4.91 -17.53 -28.19
C LEU A 88 3.71 -17.04 -27.37
N SER A 89 2.47 -17.39 -27.75
CA SER A 89 1.27 -17.04 -26.98
C SER A 89 1.28 -17.64 -25.57
N GLN A 90 1.76 -18.88 -25.42
CA GLN A 90 1.88 -19.52 -24.10
C GLN A 90 2.95 -18.85 -23.24
N MET A 91 4.10 -18.49 -23.83
CA MET A 91 5.16 -17.78 -23.11
C MET A 91 4.72 -16.37 -22.72
N SER A 92 3.98 -15.71 -23.61
CA SER A 92 3.45 -14.35 -23.40
C SER A 92 2.45 -14.24 -22.25
N ARG A 93 2.00 -15.35 -21.68
CA ARG A 93 1.21 -15.35 -20.43
C ARG A 93 2.00 -14.81 -19.24
N HIS A 94 3.32 -14.98 -19.27
CA HIS A 94 4.20 -14.58 -18.20
C HIS A 94 4.53 -13.09 -18.29
N LEU A 95 4.48 -12.41 -17.13
CA LEU A 95 4.74 -10.98 -17.03
C LEU A 95 6.17 -10.59 -17.41
N GLU A 96 7.11 -11.53 -17.34
CA GLU A 96 8.49 -11.31 -17.79
C GLU A 96 8.66 -11.32 -19.31
N ILE A 97 7.69 -11.82 -20.09
CA ILE A 97 7.72 -11.78 -21.55
C ILE A 97 7.12 -10.46 -22.01
N THR A 98 7.97 -9.46 -22.15
CA THR A 98 7.57 -8.09 -22.47
C THR A 98 7.67 -7.81 -23.97
N PRO A 99 6.92 -6.83 -24.52
CA PRO A 99 7.11 -6.37 -25.91
C PRO A 99 8.58 -6.11 -26.29
N GLU A 100 9.40 -5.57 -25.38
CA GLU A 100 10.82 -5.32 -25.69
C GLU A 100 11.59 -6.62 -25.97
N LYS A 101 11.32 -7.68 -25.21
CA LYS A 101 12.01 -8.98 -25.33
C LYS A 101 11.57 -9.74 -26.59
N THR A 102 10.37 -9.48 -27.10
CA THR A 102 9.85 -10.15 -28.30
C THR A 102 10.34 -9.50 -29.60
N LYS A 103 10.99 -8.33 -29.55
CA LYS A 103 11.56 -7.69 -30.74
C LYS A 103 12.56 -8.59 -31.48
N ALA A 104 13.44 -9.28 -30.75
CA ALA A 104 14.41 -10.20 -31.35
C ALA A 104 13.71 -11.38 -32.05
N TYR A 105 12.62 -11.87 -31.46
CA TYR A 105 11.78 -12.90 -32.07
C TYR A 105 11.18 -12.41 -33.39
N PHE A 106 10.52 -11.26 -33.40
CA PHE A 106 9.88 -10.74 -34.62
C PHE A 106 10.89 -10.29 -35.68
N LYS A 107 12.13 -9.95 -35.29
CA LYS A 107 13.23 -9.73 -36.23
C LYS A 107 13.69 -11.02 -36.90
N LYS A 108 13.71 -12.14 -36.17
CA LYS A 108 14.07 -13.47 -36.71
C LYS A 108 12.94 -14.05 -37.56
N TYR A 109 11.69 -13.85 -37.14
CA TYR A 109 10.47 -14.38 -37.76
C TYR A 109 9.50 -13.25 -38.15
N PRO A 110 9.84 -12.39 -39.13
CA PRO A 110 8.99 -11.27 -39.55
C PRO A 110 7.63 -11.72 -40.09
N GLU A 111 7.54 -12.90 -40.69
CA GLU A 111 6.29 -13.50 -41.17
C GLU A 111 5.27 -13.73 -40.04
N ASP A 112 5.74 -14.01 -38.82
CA ASP A 112 4.87 -14.23 -37.68
C ASP A 112 4.20 -12.92 -37.24
N LEU A 113 4.91 -11.78 -37.37
CA LEU A 113 4.34 -10.46 -37.11
C LEU A 113 3.27 -10.09 -38.17
N HIS A 114 3.52 -10.39 -39.45
CA HIS A 114 2.55 -10.23 -40.53
C HIS A 114 1.28 -11.08 -40.30
N ILE A 115 1.44 -12.31 -39.81
CA ILE A 115 0.29 -13.17 -39.47
C ILE A 115 -0.51 -12.57 -38.33
N ILE A 116 0.13 -12.03 -37.27
CA ILE A 116 -0.57 -11.35 -36.17
C ILE A 116 -1.31 -10.10 -36.68
N ALA A 117 -0.69 -9.31 -37.56
CA ALA A 117 -1.34 -8.15 -38.20
C ALA A 117 -2.61 -8.56 -38.97
N THR A 118 -2.51 -9.68 -39.70
CA THR A 118 -3.60 -10.27 -40.47
C THR A 118 -4.71 -10.79 -39.54
N LEU A 119 -4.36 -11.51 -38.47
CA LEU A 119 -5.29 -11.96 -37.43
C LEU A 119 -6.07 -10.77 -36.84
N PHE A 120 -5.37 -9.71 -36.49
CA PHE A 120 -5.97 -8.50 -35.92
C PHE A 120 -6.95 -7.83 -36.89
N THR A 121 -6.63 -7.82 -38.19
CA THR A 121 -7.50 -7.27 -39.24
C THR A 121 -8.74 -8.12 -39.48
N ILE A 122 -8.59 -9.46 -39.49
CA ILE A 122 -9.72 -10.40 -39.63
C ILE A 122 -10.68 -10.25 -38.44
N GLN A 123 -10.12 -10.22 -37.22
CA GLN A 123 -10.87 -10.20 -35.97
C GLN A 123 -11.26 -8.78 -35.54
N SER A 124 -11.82 -7.98 -36.44
CA SER A 124 -12.21 -6.55 -36.23
C SER A 124 -13.00 -6.21 -34.94
N HIS A 125 -13.42 -7.20 -34.15
CA HIS A 125 -14.11 -7.08 -32.86
C HIS A 125 -13.25 -7.47 -31.64
N GLY A 126 -11.95 -7.72 -31.82
CA GLY A 126 -11.03 -8.18 -30.79
C GLY A 126 -10.77 -9.69 -30.81
N PRO A 127 -9.85 -10.18 -29.96
CA PRO A 127 -9.47 -11.59 -29.89
C PRO A 127 -10.66 -12.44 -29.44
N GLU A 128 -10.85 -13.55 -30.12
CA GLU A 128 -11.82 -14.58 -29.75
C GLU A 128 -11.25 -15.52 -28.68
N GLN A 129 -9.93 -15.59 -28.57
CA GLN A 129 -9.22 -16.50 -27.67
C GLN A 129 -8.13 -15.79 -26.85
N MET A 130 -7.80 -16.40 -25.72
CA MET A 130 -6.79 -15.88 -24.81
C MET A 130 -5.39 -15.86 -25.45
N GLN A 131 -5.08 -16.79 -26.35
CA GLN A 131 -3.81 -16.86 -27.08
C GLN A 131 -3.61 -15.63 -27.97
N GLU A 132 -4.63 -15.27 -28.74
CA GLU A 132 -4.64 -14.09 -29.61
C GLU A 132 -4.47 -12.82 -28.79
N TYR A 133 -5.23 -12.72 -27.68
CA TYR A 133 -5.09 -11.63 -26.74
C TYR A 133 -3.64 -11.44 -26.30
N TYR A 134 -2.96 -12.50 -25.84
CA TYR A 134 -1.56 -12.39 -25.42
C TYR A 134 -0.62 -11.99 -26.56
N LEU A 135 -0.81 -12.53 -27.77
CA LEU A 135 -0.03 -12.13 -28.95
C LEU A 135 -0.21 -10.64 -29.24
N TYR A 136 -1.44 -10.12 -29.20
CA TYR A 136 -1.69 -8.68 -29.38
C TYR A 136 -0.96 -7.86 -28.32
N THR A 137 -0.97 -8.26 -27.04
CA THR A 137 -0.29 -7.50 -25.97
C THR A 137 1.22 -7.37 -26.12
N ILE A 138 1.89 -8.27 -26.86
CA ILE A 138 3.35 -8.24 -27.06
C ILE A 138 3.76 -7.72 -28.43
N ALA A 139 2.89 -7.82 -29.44
CA ALA A 139 3.18 -7.43 -30.82
C ALA A 139 2.71 -6.00 -31.12
N MET A 140 1.72 -5.48 -30.39
CA MET A 140 1.05 -4.22 -30.74
C MET A 140 2.00 -3.03 -30.97
N PRO A 141 3.06 -2.80 -30.16
CA PRO A 141 3.98 -1.69 -30.43
C PRO A 141 4.66 -1.77 -31.79
N LEU A 142 5.03 -2.98 -32.25
CA LEU A 142 5.66 -3.19 -33.56
C LEU A 142 4.64 -3.13 -34.69
N LEU A 143 3.40 -3.57 -34.44
CA LEU A 143 2.32 -3.46 -35.41
C LEU A 143 1.96 -2.00 -35.70
N GLU A 144 1.90 -1.17 -34.65
CA GLU A 144 1.65 0.27 -34.78
C GLU A 144 2.76 0.98 -35.58
N GLU A 145 4.03 0.62 -35.31
CA GLU A 145 5.20 1.15 -36.00
C GLU A 145 5.21 0.79 -37.49
N GLN A 146 4.83 -0.44 -37.86
CA GLN A 146 4.97 -0.94 -39.23
C GLN A 146 3.72 -0.77 -40.12
N TYR A 147 2.52 -0.91 -39.57
CA TYR A 147 1.29 -0.95 -40.36
C TYR A 147 0.40 0.28 -40.17
N HIS A 148 0.73 1.18 -39.23
CA HIS A 148 -0.02 2.40 -38.95
C HIS A 148 -1.53 2.16 -38.86
N PHE A 149 -1.92 1.14 -38.09
CA PHE A 149 -3.33 0.84 -37.91
C PHE A 149 -4.02 2.09 -37.33
N ASP A 150 -5.18 2.47 -37.90
CA ASP A 150 -6.04 3.52 -37.32
C ASP A 150 -6.74 2.92 -36.08
N LEU A 151 -5.96 2.75 -35.01
CA LEU A 151 -6.36 1.97 -33.85
C LEU A 151 -7.32 2.78 -32.99
N THR A 152 -8.60 2.49 -33.16
CA THR A 152 -9.62 2.64 -32.11
C THR A 152 -9.30 1.81 -30.85
N HIS A 153 -8.23 1.00 -30.84
CA HIS A 153 -7.88 0.02 -29.81
C HIS A 153 -6.63 0.38 -28.98
N ASN A 154 -6.62 1.59 -28.38
CA ASN A 154 -5.59 2.05 -27.43
C ASN A 154 -5.27 1.04 -26.30
N GLN A 155 -6.19 0.13 -25.97
CA GLN A 155 -6.04 -0.81 -24.86
C GLN A 155 -4.83 -1.75 -24.99
N TYR A 156 -4.46 -2.20 -26.19
CA TYR A 156 -3.34 -3.16 -26.34
C TYR A 156 -1.98 -2.47 -26.23
N LEU A 157 -1.89 -1.23 -26.69
CA LEU A 157 -0.72 -0.37 -26.45
C LEU A 157 -0.59 -0.07 -24.95
N ASP A 158 -1.70 0.25 -24.26
CA ASP A 158 -1.71 0.45 -22.81
C ASP A 158 -1.29 -0.81 -22.04
N ILE A 159 -1.74 -2.00 -22.45
CA ILE A 159 -1.30 -3.28 -21.85
C ILE A 159 0.18 -3.54 -22.15
N ALA A 160 0.63 -3.30 -23.38
CA ALA A 160 2.02 -3.48 -23.77
C ALA A 160 2.97 -2.58 -22.95
N GLU A 161 2.61 -1.31 -22.73
CA GLU A 161 3.34 -0.40 -21.83
C GLU A 161 3.45 -1.00 -20.43
N ARG A 162 2.32 -1.41 -19.84
CA ARG A 162 2.27 -2.00 -18.50
C ARG A 162 3.06 -3.29 -18.39
N LYS A 163 3.03 -4.12 -19.43
CA LYS A 163 3.79 -5.36 -19.50
C LYS A 163 5.29 -5.11 -19.53
N ASN A 164 5.76 -4.03 -20.15
CA ASN A 164 7.16 -3.61 -20.04
C ASN A 164 7.53 -3.18 -18.61
N LEU A 165 6.59 -2.63 -17.84
CA LEU A 165 6.80 -2.22 -16.45
C LEU A 165 6.73 -3.39 -15.46
N ALA A 166 5.88 -4.40 -15.71
CA ALA A 166 5.58 -5.47 -14.77
C ALA A 166 6.80 -6.19 -14.15
N PRO A 167 7.86 -6.57 -14.90
CA PRO A 167 8.97 -7.34 -14.34
C PRO A 167 9.68 -6.63 -13.18
N GLN A 168 9.76 -5.29 -13.21
CA GLN A 168 10.44 -4.52 -12.18
C GLN A 168 9.67 -4.49 -10.84
N CYS A 169 8.41 -4.94 -10.85
CA CYS A 169 7.50 -4.96 -9.71
C CYS A 169 7.31 -6.36 -9.11
N LEU A 170 7.89 -7.40 -9.72
CA LEU A 170 7.91 -8.76 -9.19
C LEU A 170 8.98 -8.88 -8.10
N LEU A 171 8.76 -9.81 -7.16
CA LEU A 171 9.78 -10.16 -6.16
C LEU A 171 10.84 -11.06 -6.80
N LYS A 172 12.11 -10.84 -6.47
CA LYS A 172 13.25 -11.59 -7.05
C LYS A 172 13.09 -13.11 -7.00
N GLU A 173 12.57 -13.65 -5.90
CA GLU A 173 12.42 -15.10 -5.70
C GLU A 173 11.13 -15.67 -6.33
N ASN A 174 10.25 -14.83 -6.88
CA ASN A 174 8.92 -15.22 -7.36
C ASN A 174 8.53 -14.49 -8.65
N SER A 175 9.46 -14.39 -9.62
CA SER A 175 9.18 -13.81 -10.93
C SER A 175 8.29 -14.67 -11.83
N TYR A 176 8.10 -15.95 -11.47
CA TYR A 176 7.23 -16.89 -12.17
C TYR A 176 6.01 -17.28 -11.33
N PRO A 177 4.83 -17.39 -11.96
CA PRO A 177 3.67 -17.94 -11.30
C PRO A 177 3.96 -19.40 -10.97
N LYS A 178 3.99 -19.71 -9.68
CA LYS A 178 4.10 -21.08 -9.18
C LYS A 178 2.68 -21.63 -9.15
N PHE A 179 2.40 -22.59 -10.01
CA PHE A 179 1.09 -23.23 -10.03
C PHE A 179 0.85 -24.01 -8.75
N TYR A 180 -0.41 -24.26 -8.43
CA TYR A 180 -0.80 -24.99 -7.21
C TYR A 180 -0.11 -26.36 -7.08
N ASP A 181 0.10 -27.05 -8.20
CA ASP A 181 0.82 -28.32 -8.23
C ASP A 181 2.27 -28.19 -7.77
N TYR A 182 2.93 -27.05 -8.02
CA TYR A 182 4.28 -26.79 -7.49
C TYR A 182 4.26 -26.78 -5.97
N PHE A 183 3.33 -26.03 -5.36
CA PHE A 183 3.28 -25.93 -3.90
C PHE A 183 2.93 -27.26 -3.25
N ARG A 184 2.03 -28.05 -3.85
CA ARG A 184 1.74 -29.41 -3.37
C ARG A 184 2.92 -30.36 -3.52
N GLN A 185 3.68 -30.26 -4.62
CA GLN A 185 4.87 -31.09 -4.82
C GLN A 185 5.99 -30.73 -3.83
N GLU A 186 6.19 -29.44 -3.58
CA GLU A 186 7.27 -28.95 -2.73
C GLU A 186 6.96 -29.08 -1.23
N TYR A 187 5.71 -28.80 -0.83
CA TYR A 187 5.33 -28.69 0.58
C TYR A 187 4.27 -29.72 1.00
N GLY A 188 3.71 -30.51 0.09
CA GLY A 188 2.67 -31.49 0.44
C GLY A 188 1.41 -30.84 1.04
N GLU A 189 0.83 -31.52 2.04
CA GLU A 189 -0.46 -31.15 2.65
C GLU A 189 -0.40 -29.84 3.45
N MET A 190 0.77 -29.42 3.95
CA MET A 190 0.87 -28.17 4.73
C MET A 190 0.57 -26.91 3.89
N ALA A 191 0.68 -26.98 2.56
CA ALA A 191 0.33 -25.87 1.69
C ALA A 191 -1.15 -25.87 1.27
N ASP A 192 -1.88 -26.97 1.44
CA ASP A 192 -3.20 -27.14 0.83
C ASP A 192 -4.21 -26.09 1.30
N SER A 193 -4.23 -25.77 2.60
CA SER A 193 -5.19 -24.79 3.11
C SER A 193 -4.88 -23.38 2.61
N ILE A 194 -3.60 -22.97 2.61
CA ILE A 194 -3.18 -21.66 2.08
C ILE A 194 -3.47 -21.57 0.57
N ILE A 195 -3.16 -22.62 -0.20
CA ILE A 195 -3.45 -22.69 -1.63
C ILE A 195 -4.95 -22.58 -1.88
N LYS A 196 -5.76 -23.33 -1.13
CA LYS A 196 -7.22 -23.29 -1.25
C LYS A 196 -7.73 -21.88 -0.94
N THR A 197 -7.26 -21.25 0.14
CA THR A 197 -7.68 -19.88 0.47
C THR A 197 -7.21 -18.87 -0.57
N LEU A 198 -6.04 -19.06 -1.19
CA LEU A 198 -5.58 -18.24 -2.32
C LEU A 198 -6.49 -18.42 -3.54
N GLN A 199 -6.84 -19.66 -3.89
CA GLN A 199 -7.80 -19.96 -4.96
C GLN A 199 -9.15 -19.32 -4.67
N ASP A 200 -9.65 -19.47 -3.44
CA ASP A 200 -10.89 -18.85 -3.01
C ASP A 200 -10.79 -17.33 -3.10
N ALA A 201 -9.66 -16.71 -2.75
CA ALA A 201 -9.45 -15.27 -2.89
C ALA A 201 -9.51 -14.81 -4.36
N ILE A 202 -8.86 -15.53 -5.27
CA ILE A 202 -8.83 -15.24 -6.71
C ILE A 202 -10.22 -15.44 -7.32
N ASN A 203 -10.89 -16.55 -7.00
CA ASN A 203 -12.21 -16.87 -7.53
C ASN A 203 -13.32 -15.99 -6.92
N SER A 204 -13.13 -15.54 -5.68
CA SER A 204 -14.07 -14.69 -4.95
C SER A 204 -13.85 -13.20 -5.19
N GLN A 205 -13.09 -12.79 -6.22
CA GLN A 205 -12.99 -11.39 -6.65
C GLN A 205 -14.36 -10.71 -6.80
N TYR A 206 -15.43 -11.49 -7.04
CA TYR A 206 -16.82 -11.00 -7.13
C TYR A 206 -17.71 -11.23 -5.89
N ASP A 207 -17.24 -11.97 -4.86
CA ASP A 207 -17.97 -12.15 -3.59
C ASP A 207 -17.03 -12.51 -2.40
N PRO A 208 -16.22 -11.55 -1.89
CA PRO A 208 -15.24 -11.84 -0.83
C PRO A 208 -15.84 -12.21 0.54
N LYS A 209 -17.17 -12.19 0.71
CA LYS A 209 -17.85 -12.68 1.92
C LYS A 209 -17.79 -14.21 2.04
N LYS A 210 -17.52 -14.90 0.93
CA LYS A 210 -17.37 -16.37 0.90
C LYS A 210 -15.98 -16.84 1.32
N MET A 211 -15.02 -15.92 1.42
CA MET A 211 -13.66 -16.26 1.79
C MET A 211 -13.55 -16.44 3.30
N ASP A 212 -13.42 -17.69 3.74
CA ASP A 212 -13.12 -18.03 5.12
C ASP A 212 -11.60 -18.01 5.35
N ILE A 213 -11.13 -17.03 6.12
CA ILE A 213 -9.71 -16.90 6.49
C ILE A 213 -9.38 -17.57 7.83
N SER A 214 -10.37 -18.10 8.55
CA SER A 214 -10.16 -18.63 9.90
C SER A 214 -9.26 -19.87 9.94
N ASN A 215 -9.17 -20.59 8.81
CA ASN A 215 -8.45 -21.85 8.69
C ASN A 215 -7.30 -21.81 7.66
N ILE A 216 -6.74 -20.62 7.35
CA ILE A 216 -5.64 -20.49 6.36
C ILE A 216 -4.47 -21.43 6.68
N PHE A 217 -4.14 -21.58 7.96
CA PHE A 217 -3.04 -22.43 8.41
C PHE A 217 -3.61 -23.76 8.94
N SER A 218 -3.32 -24.86 8.25
CA SER A 218 -3.79 -26.20 8.65
C SER A 218 -3.00 -26.75 9.84
N ALA A 219 -3.47 -27.86 10.43
CA ALA A 219 -2.73 -28.54 11.48
C ALA A 219 -1.37 -29.05 10.98
N GLU A 220 -1.30 -29.51 9.73
CA GLU A 220 -0.07 -29.93 9.06
C GLU A 220 0.89 -28.75 8.93
N PHE A 221 0.39 -27.57 8.54
CA PHE A 221 1.18 -26.34 8.56
C PHE A 221 1.70 -26.05 9.95
N GLU A 222 0.86 -26.05 10.99
CA GLU A 222 1.28 -25.72 12.36
C GLU A 222 2.31 -26.71 12.92
N ASN A 223 2.31 -27.96 12.47
CA ASN A 223 3.26 -28.99 12.90
C ASN A 223 4.53 -29.08 12.03
N ALA A 224 4.58 -28.39 10.89
CA ALA A 224 5.73 -28.42 9.99
C ALA A 224 6.99 -27.74 10.60
N PRO A 225 8.20 -28.07 10.10
CA PRO A 225 9.43 -27.35 10.45
C PRO A 225 9.33 -25.85 10.21
N GLU A 226 9.95 -25.03 11.08
CA GLU A 226 9.91 -23.58 10.94
C GLU A 226 10.54 -23.10 9.63
N GLU A 227 11.57 -23.77 9.13
CA GLU A 227 12.24 -23.45 7.87
C GLU A 227 11.30 -23.60 6.67
N GLU A 228 10.51 -24.68 6.65
CA GLU A 228 9.53 -24.96 5.59
C GLU A 228 8.37 -23.97 5.65
N LYS A 229 7.84 -23.69 6.86
CA LYS A 229 6.85 -22.63 7.07
C LYS A 229 7.37 -21.30 6.55
N SER A 230 8.61 -20.94 6.91
CA SER A 230 9.24 -19.68 6.53
C SER A 230 9.34 -19.55 5.01
N LYS A 231 9.81 -20.61 4.33
CA LYS A 231 9.95 -20.65 2.88
C LYS A 231 8.59 -20.55 2.18
N LEU A 232 7.61 -21.35 2.60
CA LEU A 232 6.26 -21.34 2.04
C LEU A 232 5.62 -19.95 2.16
N LEU A 233 5.68 -19.31 3.33
CA LEU A 233 5.09 -17.99 3.52
C LEU A 233 5.77 -16.91 2.66
N ARG A 234 7.10 -16.93 2.50
CA ARG A 234 7.81 -16.02 1.58
C ARG A 234 7.36 -16.21 0.13
N GLU A 235 7.22 -17.46 -0.31
CA GLU A 235 6.74 -17.76 -1.66
C GLU A 235 5.29 -17.33 -1.87
N MET A 236 4.43 -17.48 -0.85
CA MET A 236 3.04 -17.01 -0.90
C MET A 236 2.94 -15.48 -0.98
N ILE A 237 3.77 -14.73 -0.25
CA ILE A 237 3.88 -13.26 -0.41
C ILE A 237 4.22 -12.91 -1.86
N GLY A 238 5.18 -13.63 -2.45
CA GLY A 238 5.56 -13.45 -3.85
C GLY A 238 4.47 -13.79 -4.84
N GLN A 239 3.70 -14.87 -4.62
CA GLN A 239 2.57 -15.19 -5.49
C GLN A 239 1.48 -14.11 -5.41
N ILE A 240 1.14 -13.63 -4.22
CA ILE A 240 0.14 -12.57 -4.06
C ILE A 240 0.61 -11.27 -4.75
N GLN A 241 1.88 -10.90 -4.60
CA GLN A 241 2.44 -9.75 -5.32
C GLN A 241 2.38 -9.95 -6.85
N LEU A 242 2.68 -11.14 -7.35
CA LEU A 242 2.55 -11.47 -8.77
C LEU A 242 1.10 -11.29 -9.23
N TYR A 243 0.11 -11.71 -8.45
CA TYR A 243 -1.30 -11.47 -8.76
C TYR A 243 -1.64 -9.98 -8.82
N PHE A 244 -1.19 -9.17 -7.86
CA PHE A 244 -1.43 -7.72 -7.92
C PHE A 244 -0.84 -7.08 -9.19
N VAL A 245 0.39 -7.45 -9.56
CA VAL A 245 1.03 -6.94 -10.79
C VAL A 245 0.30 -7.45 -12.04
N PHE A 246 -0.15 -8.70 -12.02
CA PHE A 246 -0.91 -9.31 -13.13
C PHE A 246 -2.23 -8.57 -13.37
N GLU A 247 -3.00 -8.34 -12.31
CA GLU A 247 -4.26 -7.59 -12.38
C GLU A 247 -4.04 -6.19 -12.95
N GLU A 248 -3.07 -5.42 -12.42
CA GLU A 248 -2.77 -4.09 -12.95
C GLU A 248 -2.32 -4.10 -14.42
N THR A 249 -1.63 -5.16 -14.84
CA THR A 249 -1.13 -5.27 -16.23
C THR A 249 -2.26 -5.42 -17.23
N TYR A 250 -3.27 -6.24 -16.92
CA TYR A 250 -4.31 -6.62 -17.88
C TYR A 250 -5.66 -5.91 -17.65
N ASN A 251 -5.90 -5.31 -16.49
CA ASN A 251 -7.14 -4.62 -16.17
C ASN A 251 -7.20 -3.21 -16.81
N SER A 252 -8.18 -2.94 -17.66
CA SER A 252 -8.31 -1.67 -18.40
C SER A 252 -8.51 -0.44 -17.52
N ALA A 253 -8.77 -0.59 -16.22
CA ALA A 253 -8.84 0.53 -15.29
C ALA A 253 -7.46 1.21 -15.12
N PHE A 254 -6.35 0.47 -15.20
CA PHE A 254 -5.00 0.93 -14.90
C PHE A 254 -4.25 1.55 -16.10
N THR A 255 -4.92 2.17 -17.08
CA THR A 255 -4.19 2.89 -18.13
C THR A 255 -3.41 4.06 -17.55
N LYS A 256 -2.29 4.45 -18.20
CA LYS A 256 -1.50 5.62 -17.79
C LYS A 256 -2.38 6.87 -17.69
N LYS A 257 -3.26 7.08 -18.67
CA LYS A 257 -4.24 8.16 -18.70
C LYS A 257 -5.16 8.12 -17.47
N ASN A 258 -5.79 6.99 -17.17
CA ASN A 258 -6.69 6.86 -16.02
C ASN A 258 -5.94 7.10 -14.69
N VAL A 259 -4.71 6.60 -14.59
CA VAL A 259 -3.83 6.84 -13.44
C VAL A 259 -3.49 8.33 -13.30
N GLU A 260 -3.14 9.01 -14.39
CA GLU A 260 -2.83 10.45 -14.41
C GLU A 260 -4.05 11.32 -14.11
N GLU A 261 -5.22 10.99 -14.67
CA GLU A 261 -6.48 11.65 -14.35
C GLU A 261 -6.81 11.47 -12.85
N THR A 262 -6.57 10.29 -12.30
CA THR A 262 -6.81 10.00 -10.89
C THR A 262 -5.86 10.74 -9.95
N LYS A 263 -4.62 11.03 -10.37
CA LYS A 263 -3.69 11.90 -9.61
C LYS A 263 -4.27 13.29 -9.35
N ASN A 264 -5.09 13.79 -10.29
CA ASN A 264 -5.72 15.11 -10.20
C ASN A 264 -7.07 15.08 -9.45
N ILE A 265 -7.62 13.90 -9.18
CA ILE A 265 -8.92 13.74 -8.50
C ILE A 265 -8.72 13.69 -6.97
N THR A 266 -9.02 14.81 -6.32
CA THR A 266 -9.05 14.92 -4.84
C THR A 266 -10.22 14.16 -4.18
N THR A 267 -11.19 13.66 -4.93
CA THR A 267 -12.44 13.08 -4.40
C THR A 267 -12.63 11.61 -4.78
N ARG A 268 -12.84 10.76 -3.74
CA ARG A 268 -13.43 9.41 -3.74
C ARG A 268 -13.87 8.83 -5.11
N SER A 269 -12.97 8.36 -5.97
CA SER A 269 -13.36 7.29 -6.89
C SER A 269 -13.27 5.97 -6.13
N THR A 270 -14.20 5.08 -6.43
CA THR A 270 -14.44 3.79 -5.77
C THR A 270 -13.33 2.78 -6.04
N TYR A 271 -12.55 2.97 -7.10
CA TYR A 271 -11.36 2.16 -7.40
C TYR A 271 -10.12 2.67 -6.67
N ASN A 272 -9.22 1.76 -6.29
CA ASN A 272 -7.89 2.10 -5.80
C ASN A 272 -6.95 2.62 -6.93
N LEU A 273 -7.47 3.32 -7.94
CA LEU A 273 -6.68 3.90 -9.04
C LEU A 273 -5.67 4.97 -8.57
N LYS A 274 -5.75 5.39 -7.30
CA LYS A 274 -4.71 6.20 -6.64
C LYS A 274 -3.46 5.40 -6.33
N HIS A 275 -3.57 4.07 -6.24
CA HIS A 275 -2.48 3.13 -6.06
C HIS A 275 -2.27 2.34 -7.35
N SER A 276 -1.11 2.47 -7.96
CA SER A 276 -0.65 1.56 -8.99
C SER A 276 0.80 1.22 -8.69
N ILE A 277 1.03 -0.07 -8.54
CA ILE A 277 2.32 -0.72 -8.42
C ILE A 277 3.16 -0.44 -9.67
N LEU A 278 2.55 -0.56 -10.86
CA LEU A 278 3.25 -0.38 -12.14
C LEU A 278 3.72 1.06 -12.35
N TYR A 279 2.87 2.04 -12.04
CA TYR A 279 3.14 3.46 -12.27
C TYR A 279 3.64 4.22 -11.03
N LYS A 280 3.93 3.51 -9.93
CA LYS A 280 4.44 4.05 -8.66
C LYS A 280 3.68 5.31 -8.22
N THR A 281 2.36 5.21 -8.20
CA THR A 281 1.50 6.38 -8.01
C THR A 281 1.55 6.93 -6.58
N LYS A 282 1.03 8.16 -6.43
CA LYS A 282 1.08 8.91 -5.19
C LYS A 282 -0.18 8.67 -4.38
N GLN A 283 -0.04 7.94 -3.28
CA GLN A 283 -1.02 7.99 -2.19
C GLN A 283 -0.81 9.27 -1.38
N ASN A 284 -1.90 9.80 -0.82
CA ASN A 284 -1.78 10.92 0.11
C ASN A 284 -0.93 10.47 1.30
N GLU A 285 -0.10 11.35 1.82
CA GLU A 285 0.73 11.13 3.00
C GLU A 285 -0.14 10.67 4.19
N GLU A 286 -1.29 11.31 4.38
CA GLU A 286 -2.28 10.94 5.41
C GLU A 286 -2.66 9.46 5.39
N SER A 287 -2.72 8.84 4.20
CA SER A 287 -3.07 7.43 4.06
C SER A 287 -2.08 6.53 4.81
N PHE A 288 -0.79 6.86 4.84
CA PHE A 288 0.21 6.04 5.54
C PHE A 288 0.12 6.15 7.07
N PHE A 289 -0.70 7.08 7.58
CA PHE A 289 -1.02 7.23 8.99
C PHE A 289 -2.39 6.66 9.36
N GLU A 290 -3.14 6.15 8.39
CA GLU A 290 -4.39 5.46 8.66
C GLU A 290 -4.12 4.06 9.25
N ARG A 291 -5.13 3.52 9.92
CA ARG A 291 -4.99 2.35 10.78
C ARG A 291 -5.36 1.04 10.09
N GLN A 292 -4.85 -0.08 10.60
CA GLN A 292 -5.14 -1.39 9.98
C GLN A 292 -6.63 -1.77 10.05
N ASP A 293 -7.31 -1.47 11.15
CA ASP A 293 -8.75 -1.68 11.34
C ASP A 293 -9.57 -0.75 10.44
N TYR A 294 -9.13 0.50 10.24
CA TYR A 294 -9.76 1.42 9.28
C TYR A 294 -9.79 0.80 7.89
N TYR A 295 -8.64 0.30 7.43
CA TYR A 295 -8.56 -0.38 6.15
C TYR A 295 -9.40 -1.65 6.13
N THR A 296 -9.32 -2.48 7.16
CA THR A 296 -10.13 -3.71 7.26
C THR A 296 -11.62 -3.41 7.17
N ASN A 297 -12.08 -2.37 7.85
CA ASN A 297 -13.45 -1.87 7.79
C ASN A 297 -13.80 -1.29 6.42
N LEU A 298 -12.90 -0.54 5.79
CA LEU A 298 -13.11 0.00 4.45
C LEU A 298 -13.25 -1.12 3.42
N MET A 299 -12.37 -2.13 3.48
CA MET A 299 -12.45 -3.34 2.67
C MET A 299 -13.83 -3.97 2.87
N ASN A 300 -14.20 -4.29 4.12
CA ASN A 300 -15.48 -4.95 4.45
C ASN A 300 -16.72 -4.15 4.04
N LYS A 301 -16.70 -2.81 4.13
CA LYS A 301 -17.83 -1.95 3.71
C LYS A 301 -17.99 -1.95 2.20
N ARG A 302 -16.89 -1.89 1.46
CA ARG A 302 -16.89 -1.89 -0.01
C ARG A 302 -17.30 -3.25 -0.59
N LEU A 303 -17.14 -4.35 0.16
CA LEU A 303 -17.73 -5.66 -0.19
C LEU A 303 -19.25 -5.66 -0.33
N SER A 304 -19.96 -4.63 0.16
CA SER A 304 -21.41 -4.52 0.00
C SER A 304 -21.83 -3.86 -1.33
N TYR A 305 -20.88 -3.25 -2.05
CA TYR A 305 -21.06 -2.70 -3.39
C TYR A 305 -20.33 -3.59 -4.40
N GLN A 306 -21.04 -4.09 -5.40
CA GLN A 306 -20.47 -4.90 -6.49
C GLN A 306 -19.37 -4.08 -7.21
N GLY A 307 -18.10 -4.40 -7.02
CA GLY A 307 -17.04 -3.74 -7.80
C GLY A 307 -15.58 -3.79 -7.34
N ASP A 308 -15.23 -4.34 -6.17
CA ASP A 308 -13.85 -4.21 -5.68
C ASP A 308 -13.10 -5.56 -5.59
N GLU A 309 -12.35 -5.85 -6.66
CA GLU A 309 -11.67 -7.12 -6.97
C GLU A 309 -10.43 -7.41 -6.08
N GLU A 310 -9.85 -6.43 -5.41
CA GLU A 310 -8.53 -6.58 -4.76
C GLU A 310 -8.55 -7.09 -3.30
N TYR A 311 -9.65 -6.96 -2.55
CA TYR A 311 -9.58 -7.06 -1.09
C TYR A 311 -9.40 -8.48 -0.52
N ALA A 312 -9.80 -9.52 -1.26
CA ALA A 312 -9.65 -10.89 -0.79
C ALA A 312 -8.15 -11.26 -0.63
N LEU A 313 -7.34 -10.92 -1.63
CA LEU A 313 -5.90 -11.10 -1.61
C LEU A 313 -5.22 -10.25 -0.52
N HIS A 314 -5.72 -9.02 -0.29
CA HIS A 314 -5.22 -8.16 0.80
C HIS A 314 -5.42 -8.82 2.18
N LYS A 315 -6.59 -9.41 2.44
CA LYS A 315 -6.87 -10.12 3.70
C LYS A 315 -5.96 -11.32 3.89
N LEU A 316 -5.78 -12.15 2.86
CA LEU A 316 -4.85 -13.28 2.91
C LEU A 316 -3.44 -12.83 3.24
N LEU A 317 -2.95 -11.79 2.56
CA LEU A 317 -1.61 -11.28 2.77
C LEU A 317 -1.39 -10.76 4.20
N ILE A 318 -2.38 -10.07 4.77
CA ILE A 318 -2.32 -9.60 6.17
C ILE A 318 -2.10 -10.78 7.12
N GLU A 319 -2.84 -11.88 6.95
CA GLU A 319 -2.69 -13.08 7.79
C GLU A 319 -1.35 -13.79 7.58
N ILE A 320 -0.86 -13.85 6.34
CA ILE A 320 0.48 -14.37 6.02
C ILE A 320 1.58 -13.52 6.69
N LEU A 321 1.48 -12.18 6.62
CA LEU A 321 2.42 -11.26 7.26
C LEU A 321 2.42 -11.42 8.79
N LYS A 322 1.25 -11.56 9.41
CA LYS A 322 1.14 -11.89 10.84
C LYS A 322 1.86 -13.20 11.16
N LYS A 323 1.60 -14.25 10.38
CA LYS A 323 2.15 -15.58 10.69
C LYS A 323 3.66 -15.63 10.48
N ILE A 324 4.20 -15.07 9.40
CA ILE A 324 5.65 -15.07 9.14
C ILE A 324 6.41 -14.31 10.23
N SER A 325 5.78 -13.31 10.86
CA SER A 325 6.38 -12.57 11.98
C SER A 325 6.60 -13.39 13.25
N THR A 326 5.95 -14.56 13.35
CA THR A 326 6.09 -15.47 14.50
C THR A 326 7.17 -16.54 14.32
N ILE A 327 7.75 -16.64 13.12
CA ILE A 327 8.76 -17.65 12.79
C ILE A 327 10.14 -17.17 13.24
N SER A 328 10.87 -18.03 13.97
CA SER A 328 12.13 -17.65 14.61
C SER A 328 13.37 -17.86 13.72
N VAL A 329 13.26 -18.70 12.69
CA VAL A 329 14.33 -19.00 11.71
C VAL A 329 14.29 -18.06 10.50
N ASP A 330 15.36 -18.06 9.70
CA ASP A 330 15.43 -17.35 8.40
C ASP A 330 15.10 -15.83 8.47
N LYS A 331 15.28 -15.21 9.65
CA LYS A 331 14.88 -13.82 9.93
C LYS A 331 15.32 -12.82 8.86
N GLU A 332 16.58 -12.88 8.44
CA GLU A 332 17.13 -11.97 7.43
C GLU A 332 16.40 -12.10 6.08
N LYS A 333 16.07 -13.33 5.66
CA LYS A 333 15.32 -13.59 4.42
C LYS A 333 13.87 -13.11 4.56
N ASN A 334 13.23 -13.36 5.70
CA ASN A 334 11.87 -12.90 5.96
C ASN A 334 11.78 -11.37 5.92
N VAL A 335 12.73 -10.68 6.58
CA VAL A 335 12.86 -9.23 6.52
C VAL A 335 13.10 -8.76 5.07
N ALA A 336 14.00 -9.40 4.33
CA ALA A 336 14.27 -9.06 2.94
C ALA A 336 13.02 -9.14 2.06
N THR A 337 12.26 -10.25 2.15
CA THR A 337 11.03 -10.44 1.36
C THR A 337 9.95 -9.42 1.72
N ILE A 338 9.73 -9.15 3.01
CA ILE A 338 8.71 -8.19 3.45
C ILE A 338 9.08 -6.77 3.02
N VAL A 339 10.35 -6.39 3.15
CA VAL A 339 10.85 -5.07 2.74
C VAL A 339 10.80 -4.93 1.22
N GLU A 340 11.17 -5.95 0.45
CA GLU A 340 11.04 -5.94 -1.01
C GLU A 340 9.57 -5.84 -1.45
N PHE A 341 8.68 -6.60 -0.81
CA PHE A 341 7.23 -6.47 -1.04
C PHE A 341 6.76 -5.05 -0.80
N TRP A 342 7.11 -4.46 0.36
CA TRP A 342 6.76 -3.08 0.67
C TRP A 342 7.28 -2.10 -0.37
N ASP A 343 8.54 -2.24 -0.77
CA ASP A 343 9.19 -1.36 -1.73
C ASP A 343 8.49 -1.34 -3.10
N LYS A 344 8.11 -2.53 -3.59
CA LYS A 344 7.39 -2.66 -4.86
C LYS A 344 5.94 -2.22 -4.75
N ASN A 345 5.28 -2.55 -3.65
CA ASN A 345 3.84 -2.37 -3.51
C ASN A 345 3.49 -0.98 -2.99
N ARG A 346 4.04 -0.54 -1.85
CA ARG A 346 3.78 0.74 -1.16
C ARG A 346 2.31 1.08 -0.92
N ASN A 347 1.42 0.09 -0.87
CA ASN A 347 0.01 0.33 -0.56
C ASN A 347 -0.15 0.60 0.95
N PRO A 348 -0.65 1.79 1.36
CA PRO A 348 -0.80 2.17 2.76
C PRO A 348 -1.53 1.15 3.65
N ILE A 349 -2.42 0.34 3.05
CA ILE A 349 -3.16 -0.73 3.72
C ILE A 349 -2.29 -1.75 4.46
N PHE A 350 -1.03 -1.93 4.03
CA PHE A 350 -0.11 -2.87 4.63
C PHE A 350 0.87 -2.22 5.61
N THR A 351 0.89 -0.88 5.73
CA THR A 351 1.92 -0.13 6.48
C THR A 351 2.07 -0.64 7.90
N ASN A 352 0.96 -0.72 8.65
CA ASN A 352 1.01 -1.07 10.07
C ASN A 352 1.36 -2.54 10.28
N ILE A 353 0.75 -3.45 9.52
CA ILE A 353 1.06 -4.88 9.67
C ILE A 353 2.51 -5.19 9.26
N ILE A 354 3.05 -4.52 8.24
CA ILE A 354 4.46 -4.68 7.85
C ILE A 354 5.37 -4.13 8.95
N ALA A 355 5.12 -2.92 9.47
CA ALA A 355 5.92 -2.35 10.56
C ALA A 355 5.94 -3.27 11.79
N GLU A 356 4.79 -3.82 12.16
CA GLU A 356 4.66 -4.76 13.26
C GLU A 356 5.44 -6.06 12.98
N SER A 357 5.30 -6.62 11.78
CA SER A 357 5.98 -7.85 11.38
C SER A 357 7.49 -7.69 11.40
N LEU A 358 8.00 -6.60 10.82
CA LEU A 358 9.42 -6.26 10.81
C LEU A 358 9.98 -6.05 12.21
N SER A 359 9.21 -5.36 13.07
CA SER A 359 9.58 -5.14 14.48
C SER A 359 9.68 -6.44 15.28
N LYS A 360 8.83 -7.44 15.00
CA LYS A 360 8.84 -8.75 15.68
C LYS A 360 9.97 -9.65 15.21
N ILE A 361 10.31 -9.63 13.91
CA ILE A 361 11.32 -10.53 13.34
C ILE A 361 12.72 -10.08 13.75
N ASP A 362 13.12 -8.88 13.32
CA ASP A 362 14.42 -8.26 13.57
C ASP A 362 14.35 -6.75 13.26
N PRO A 363 14.10 -5.90 14.28
CA PRO A 363 13.93 -4.46 14.06
C PRO A 363 15.21 -3.78 13.55
N ASN A 364 16.40 -4.28 13.94
CA ASN A 364 17.67 -3.69 13.49
C ASN A 364 17.97 -4.06 12.04
N GLY A 365 17.83 -5.34 11.67
CA GLY A 365 17.97 -5.78 10.29
C GLY A 365 16.93 -5.12 9.36
N SER A 366 15.71 -4.94 9.86
CA SER A 366 14.64 -4.25 9.13
C SER A 366 14.96 -2.78 8.89
N ALA A 367 15.43 -2.07 9.93
CA ALA A 367 15.85 -0.68 9.82
C ALA A 367 16.98 -0.50 8.81
N HIS A 368 17.99 -1.38 8.87
CA HIS A 368 19.12 -1.36 7.94
C HIS A 368 18.64 -1.44 6.49
N LYS A 369 17.82 -2.43 6.13
CA LYS A 369 17.30 -2.59 4.76
C LYS A 369 16.41 -1.42 4.33
N LEU A 370 15.54 -0.93 5.20
CA LEU A 370 14.67 0.22 4.88
C LEU A 370 15.50 1.50 4.66
N LEU A 371 16.57 1.71 5.43
CA LEU A 371 17.49 2.83 5.23
C LEU A 371 18.30 2.69 3.92
N GLU A 372 18.66 1.48 3.50
CA GLU A 372 19.29 1.24 2.19
C GLU A 372 18.39 1.69 1.04
N ILE A 373 17.11 1.33 1.10
CA ILE A 373 16.12 1.76 0.10
C ILE A 373 15.95 3.28 0.16
N LEU A 374 15.80 3.85 1.36
CA LEU A 374 15.62 5.29 1.56
C LEU A 374 16.74 6.11 0.90
N LYS A 375 17.99 5.63 0.93
CA LYS A 375 19.16 6.29 0.32
C LYS A 375 19.13 6.26 -1.21
N GLN A 376 18.53 5.23 -1.80
CA GLN A 376 18.45 5.04 -3.26
C GLN A 376 17.22 5.72 -3.87
N GLU A 377 16.27 6.11 -3.02
CA GLU A 377 14.96 6.58 -3.42
C GLU A 377 14.94 8.08 -3.77
N GLU A 378 14.16 8.46 -4.78
CA GLU A 378 13.89 9.87 -5.07
C GLU A 378 13.13 10.55 -3.92
N GLU A 379 13.39 11.83 -3.67
CA GLU A 379 12.78 12.61 -2.57
C GLU A 379 11.26 12.42 -2.41
N LYS A 380 10.53 12.39 -3.53
CA LYS A 380 9.07 12.24 -3.56
C LYS A 380 8.57 10.89 -3.03
N HIS A 381 9.46 9.93 -2.87
CA HIS A 381 9.19 8.54 -2.54
C HIS A 381 9.84 8.09 -1.22
N LYS A 382 10.60 8.97 -0.58
CA LYS A 382 11.21 8.72 0.73
C LYS A 382 10.20 8.65 1.87
N ARG A 383 9.10 9.41 1.80
CA ARG A 383 8.13 9.55 2.90
C ARG A 383 7.45 8.24 3.33
N PRO A 384 6.94 7.38 2.43
CA PRO A 384 6.38 6.08 2.82
C PRO A 384 7.39 5.19 3.56
N ILE A 385 8.67 5.23 3.15
CA ILE A 385 9.74 4.49 3.81
C ILE A 385 10.04 5.09 5.18
N SER A 386 10.08 6.42 5.30
CA SER A 386 10.23 7.10 6.59
C SER A 386 9.09 6.78 7.57
N ALA A 387 7.85 6.77 7.08
CA ALA A 387 6.68 6.39 7.89
C ALA A 387 6.78 4.96 8.42
N MET A 388 7.34 4.03 7.62
CA MET A 388 7.63 2.67 8.06
C MET A 388 8.73 2.64 9.13
N LEU A 389 9.83 3.35 8.90
CA LEU A 389 10.98 3.44 9.81
C LEU A 389 10.58 4.01 11.19
N TYR A 390 9.75 5.04 11.23
CA TYR A 390 9.23 5.60 12.49
C TYR A 390 8.39 4.61 13.28
N ARG A 391 7.74 3.64 12.62
CA ARG A 391 6.89 2.63 13.27
C ARG A 391 7.64 1.37 13.70
N LEU A 392 8.94 1.27 13.45
CA LEU A 392 9.73 0.16 13.98
C LEU A 392 9.84 0.27 15.51
N GLU A 393 9.77 -0.88 16.17
CA GLU A 393 9.89 -1.00 17.63
C GLU A 393 11.21 -1.67 18.00
N PHE A 394 12.04 -0.94 18.75
CA PHE A 394 13.33 -1.42 19.22
C PHE A 394 13.33 -1.78 20.71
N GLY A 395 12.21 -1.57 21.40
CA GLY A 395 12.14 -1.67 22.86
C GLY A 395 12.93 -0.56 23.55
N LYS A 396 13.56 -0.89 24.70
CA LYS A 396 14.44 0.04 25.43
C LYS A 396 15.79 0.12 24.74
N ILE A 397 16.21 1.33 24.41
CA ILE A 397 17.55 1.58 23.86
C ILE A 397 18.36 2.35 24.89
N ASN A 398 19.47 1.78 25.32
CA ASN A 398 20.34 2.46 26.28
C ASN A 398 20.91 3.76 25.69
N ILE A 399 20.95 4.81 26.51
CA ILE A 399 21.63 6.06 26.18
C ILE A 399 23.10 5.90 26.61
N SER A 400 24.03 6.42 25.82
CA SER A 400 25.45 6.47 26.16
C SER A 400 25.88 7.88 26.55
N ALA A 401 27.12 8.05 27.02
CA ALA A 401 27.70 9.37 27.27
C ALA A 401 27.81 10.24 26.00
N GLU A 402 27.74 9.63 24.82
CA GLU A 402 27.77 10.34 23.53
C GLU A 402 26.37 10.56 22.94
N GLY A 403 25.33 10.02 23.57
CA GLY A 403 23.94 10.05 23.10
C GLY A 403 23.34 8.68 22.82
N VAL A 404 22.24 8.66 22.08
CA VAL A 404 21.48 7.45 21.76
C VAL A 404 21.68 7.04 20.31
N LYS A 405 21.90 5.74 20.08
CA LYS A 405 21.95 5.18 18.73
C LYS A 405 20.57 4.71 18.31
N TYR A 406 19.98 5.35 17.30
CA TYR A 406 18.65 5.03 16.77
C TYR A 406 18.70 5.06 15.24
N LEU A 407 18.13 4.06 14.55
CA LEU A 407 18.15 3.97 13.07
C LEU A 407 19.54 4.26 12.46
N GLU A 408 20.58 3.62 13.00
CA GLU A 408 22.00 3.78 12.60
C GLU A 408 22.62 5.16 12.81
N ARG A 409 21.91 6.09 13.43
CA ARG A 409 22.38 7.44 13.73
C ARG A 409 22.63 7.61 15.22
N LEU A 410 23.61 8.45 15.56
CA LEU A 410 23.87 8.88 16.93
C LEU A 410 23.20 10.22 17.17
N TYR A 411 22.25 10.27 18.10
CA TYR A 411 21.60 11.50 18.53
C TYR A 411 22.24 11.96 19.84
N ASP A 412 22.99 13.04 19.78
CA ASP A 412 23.57 13.72 20.94
C ASP A 412 22.47 14.52 21.65
N LEU A 413 22.12 14.09 22.86
CA LEU A 413 21.04 14.62 23.70
C LEU A 413 21.54 15.70 24.69
N GLY A 414 22.80 16.12 24.58
CA GLY A 414 23.40 17.11 25.48
C GLY A 414 23.42 16.65 26.93
N GLU A 415 22.79 17.42 27.82
CA GLU A 415 22.72 17.12 29.26
C GLU A 415 21.99 15.80 29.58
N LYS A 416 21.22 15.27 28.62
CA LYS A 416 20.51 13.98 28.78
C LYS A 416 21.32 12.78 28.29
N ASN A 417 22.58 12.96 27.86
CA ASN A 417 23.53 11.86 27.57
C ASN A 417 23.97 11.14 28.84
N ASN A 418 23.05 10.40 29.46
CA ASN A 418 23.29 9.70 30.71
C ASN A 418 23.17 8.17 30.48
N PRO A 419 24.23 7.38 30.78
CA PRO A 419 24.20 5.92 30.72
C PRO A 419 23.09 5.24 31.53
N ASN A 420 22.56 5.94 32.53
CA ASN A 420 21.49 5.44 33.37
C ASN A 420 20.10 5.72 32.80
N HIS A 421 20.01 6.48 31.72
CA HIS A 421 18.75 6.72 31.00
C HIS A 421 18.62 5.75 29.82
N TYR A 422 17.39 5.60 29.34
CA TYR A 422 17.10 4.89 28.09
C TYR A 422 16.12 5.68 27.24
N ALA A 423 16.12 5.36 25.95
CA ALA A 423 15.25 5.95 24.95
C ALA A 423 14.25 4.93 24.42
N GLN A 424 13.07 5.40 24.04
CA GLN A 424 12.03 4.56 23.46
C GLN A 424 11.06 5.38 22.61
N ARG A 425 10.48 4.77 21.57
CA ARG A 425 9.48 5.45 20.72
C ARG A 425 8.23 5.83 21.52
N LEU A 426 7.78 7.07 21.34
CA LEU A 426 6.51 7.56 21.88
C LEU A 426 5.40 7.73 20.85
N THR A 427 5.72 8.00 19.58
CA THR A 427 4.71 8.26 18.53
C THR A 427 5.06 7.61 17.20
N ALA A 428 4.08 7.45 16.31
CA ALA A 428 4.30 7.02 14.92
C ALA A 428 4.91 8.11 14.02
N TYR A 429 5.21 9.29 14.57
CA TYR A 429 5.74 10.46 13.87
C TYR A 429 7.25 10.68 14.13
N GLY A 430 7.90 9.71 14.78
CA GLY A 430 9.34 9.75 15.04
C GLY A 430 9.72 10.47 16.33
N ASP A 431 8.82 10.65 17.28
CA ASP A 431 9.16 11.17 18.60
C ASP A 431 9.68 10.05 19.52
N ILE A 432 10.84 10.28 20.11
CA ILE A 432 11.57 9.35 20.97
C ILE A 432 11.69 9.95 22.36
N GLY A 433 11.15 9.26 23.36
CA GLY A 433 11.15 9.66 24.76
C GLY A 433 12.43 9.25 25.46
N ILE A 434 12.83 10.04 26.45
CA ILE A 434 13.99 9.81 27.31
C ILE A 434 13.47 9.51 28.72
N PHE A 435 13.84 8.35 29.24
CA PHE A 435 13.41 7.85 30.53
C PHE A 435 14.58 7.73 31.49
N ASP A 436 14.36 8.03 32.77
CA ASP A 436 15.33 7.80 33.83
C ASP A 436 15.29 6.38 34.40
N GLU A 437 16.11 6.11 35.41
CA GLU A 437 16.16 4.82 36.14
C GLU A 437 14.84 4.48 36.83
N GLU A 438 14.08 5.51 37.23
CA GLU A 438 12.76 5.38 37.86
C GLU A 438 11.64 5.22 36.82
N LYS A 439 11.99 5.12 35.53
CA LYS A 439 11.08 4.98 34.39
C LYS A 439 10.21 6.22 34.16
N LYS A 440 10.60 7.39 34.69
CA LYS A 440 9.90 8.65 34.44
C LYS A 440 10.36 9.24 33.12
N LEU A 441 9.39 9.75 32.37
CA LEU A 441 9.62 10.40 31.10
C LEU A 441 10.13 11.84 31.32
N LEU A 442 11.41 12.05 31.04
CA LEU A 442 12.11 13.32 31.27
C LEU A 442 11.86 14.35 30.16
N GLY A 443 11.59 13.89 28.94
CA GLY A 443 11.46 14.70 27.74
C GLY A 443 11.50 13.81 26.50
N TYR A 444 11.53 14.42 25.32
CA TYR A 444 11.58 13.69 24.06
C TYR A 444 12.39 14.44 23.01
N PHE A 445 12.82 13.75 21.95
CA PHE A 445 13.39 14.37 20.76
C PHE A 445 12.76 13.77 19.51
N ASN A 446 12.74 14.52 18.41
CA ASN A 446 12.25 14.02 17.13
C ASN A 446 13.41 13.50 16.28
N LEU A 447 13.20 12.38 15.58
CA LEU A 447 14.21 11.77 14.70
C LEU A 447 14.60 12.67 13.52
N GLY A 448 13.78 13.68 13.21
CA GLY A 448 13.99 14.63 12.12
C GLY A 448 13.90 13.98 10.76
N ASP A 449 14.52 14.58 9.75
CA ASP A 449 14.63 13.97 8.44
C ASP A 449 15.62 12.78 8.46
N ILE A 450 15.07 11.57 8.53
CA ILE A 450 15.83 10.31 8.49
C ILE A 450 16.43 9.99 7.12
N SER A 451 16.17 10.82 6.11
CA SER A 451 16.81 10.68 4.80
C SER A 451 18.13 11.42 4.66
N SER A 452 18.49 12.29 5.62
CA SER A 452 19.79 12.96 5.61
C SER A 452 20.96 11.95 5.69
N GLU A 453 22.13 12.33 5.18
CA GLU A 453 23.34 11.48 5.30
C GLU A 453 24.04 11.63 6.67
N GLU A 454 23.54 12.55 7.51
CA GLU A 454 24.14 12.85 8.81
C GLU A 454 24.06 11.63 9.74
N LYS A 455 25.23 11.13 10.13
CA LYS A 455 25.36 10.01 11.08
C LYS A 455 25.31 10.45 12.54
N LYS A 456 25.54 11.74 12.82
CA LYS A 456 25.50 12.31 14.15
C LYS A 456 24.69 13.59 14.13
N ASN A 457 23.61 13.61 14.90
CA ASN A 457 22.68 14.73 14.99
C ASN A 457 22.71 15.28 16.41
N LYS A 458 22.82 16.60 16.55
CA LYS A 458 22.55 17.25 17.85
C LYS A 458 21.04 17.36 18.00
N ALA A 459 20.47 16.53 18.87
CA ALA A 459 19.03 16.50 19.10
C ALA A 459 18.65 17.56 20.13
N SER A 460 17.66 18.37 19.80
CA SER A 460 17.01 19.23 20.78
C SER A 460 16.08 18.36 21.62
N VAL A 461 16.44 18.10 22.87
CA VAL A 461 15.53 17.49 23.83
C VAL A 461 14.48 18.53 24.22
N LEU A 462 13.23 18.20 23.93
CA LEU A 462 12.07 19.03 24.19
C LEU A 462 11.38 18.58 25.48
N GLU A 463 10.92 19.57 26.24
CA GLU A 463 9.98 19.34 27.33
C GLU A 463 8.56 19.28 26.78
N PHE A 464 7.71 18.57 27.50
CA PHE A 464 6.29 18.47 27.18
C PHE A 464 5.57 19.76 27.55
N ALA A 465 4.85 20.31 26.58
CA ALA A 465 4.04 21.52 26.75
C ALA A 465 2.55 21.18 26.71
N LEU A 466 1.72 21.91 27.45
CA LEU A 466 0.28 21.61 27.58
C LEU A 466 -0.45 21.60 26.23
N GLU A 467 -0.02 22.42 25.27
CA GLU A 467 -0.58 22.50 23.92
C GLU A 467 -0.56 21.14 23.19
N GLN A 468 0.36 20.25 23.57
CA GLN A 468 0.50 18.93 22.98
C GLN A 468 -0.51 17.92 23.54
N PHE A 469 -1.12 18.22 24.69
CA PHE A 469 -2.00 17.34 25.46
C PHE A 469 -3.44 17.84 25.52
N PHE A 470 -3.64 19.13 25.28
CA PHE A 470 -4.94 19.79 25.43
C PHE A 470 -5.28 20.59 24.17
N SER A 471 -6.54 20.55 23.75
CA SER A 471 -7.03 21.39 22.65
C SER A 471 -7.03 22.87 23.01
N LYS A 472 -7.19 23.18 24.30
CA LYS A 472 -7.14 24.53 24.86
C LYS A 472 -6.34 24.53 26.18
N PRO A 473 -5.09 24.99 26.17
CA PRO A 473 -4.35 25.25 27.39
C PRO A 473 -5.08 26.27 28.25
N ALA A 474 -5.20 25.99 29.54
CA ALA A 474 -5.83 26.90 30.50
C ALA A 474 -4.94 28.11 30.80
N GLU A 475 -5.56 29.21 31.21
CA GLU A 475 -4.85 30.44 31.61
C GLU A 475 -4.05 30.21 32.90
N GLU A 476 -2.91 30.90 33.03
CA GLU A 476 -2.06 30.81 34.22
C GLU A 476 -2.81 31.15 35.51
N GLY A 477 -2.56 30.38 36.57
CA GLY A 477 -3.14 30.60 37.90
C GLY A 477 -4.58 30.08 38.08
N THR A 478 -5.18 29.47 37.05
CA THR A 478 -6.50 28.82 37.16
C THR A 478 -6.41 27.41 37.77
N GLU A 479 -7.49 26.93 38.39
CA GLU A 479 -7.57 25.53 38.85
C GLU A 479 -7.53 24.54 37.67
N GLU A 480 -8.07 24.94 36.52
CA GLU A 480 -7.99 24.15 35.27
C GLU A 480 -6.53 23.97 34.83
N LYS A 481 -5.70 25.01 34.93
CA LYS A 481 -4.25 24.91 34.63
C LYS A 481 -3.56 23.91 35.56
N LYS A 482 -3.85 23.94 36.86
CA LYS A 482 -3.30 22.96 37.82
C LYS A 482 -3.71 21.55 37.46
N GLN A 483 -4.97 21.33 37.11
CA GLN A 483 -5.45 20.01 36.65
C GLN A 483 -4.73 19.55 35.37
N GLN A 484 -4.54 20.44 34.39
CA GLN A 484 -3.80 20.11 33.17
C GLN A 484 -2.32 19.79 33.45
N GLU A 485 -1.69 20.50 34.39
CA GLU A 485 -0.33 20.23 34.84
C GLU A 485 -0.24 18.89 35.60
N GLU A 486 -1.25 18.56 36.42
CA GLU A 486 -1.36 17.27 37.11
C GLU A 486 -1.48 16.11 36.11
N ILE A 487 -2.33 16.23 35.08
CA ILE A 487 -2.47 15.23 34.01
C ILE A 487 -1.15 15.07 33.24
N LEU A 488 -0.47 16.18 32.92
CA LEU A 488 0.84 16.12 32.27
C LEU A 488 1.88 15.41 33.14
N GLN A 489 1.88 15.69 34.44
CA GLN A 489 2.80 15.05 35.37
C GLN A 489 2.48 13.57 35.55
N GLU A 490 1.20 13.22 35.69
CA GLU A 490 0.70 11.84 35.67
C GLU A 490 1.15 11.12 34.39
N PHE A 491 1.07 11.80 33.24
CA PHE A 491 1.55 11.27 31.98
C PHE A 491 3.02 10.90 32.05
N LYS A 492 3.88 11.82 32.49
CA LYS A 492 5.31 11.60 32.57
C LYS A 492 5.70 10.49 33.55
N ASP A 493 5.00 10.41 34.68
CA ASP A 493 5.31 9.46 35.75
C ASP A 493 4.82 8.04 35.44
N ASN A 494 3.74 7.90 34.67
CA ASN A 494 3.11 6.60 34.43
C ASN A 494 3.30 6.06 33.01
N TYR A 495 3.75 6.89 32.05
CA TYR A 495 3.86 6.52 30.63
C TYR A 495 4.49 5.14 30.44
N PHE A 496 5.66 4.96 31.03
CA PHE A 496 6.44 3.77 30.80
C PHE A 496 5.78 2.52 31.37
N ASN A 497 5.19 2.60 32.57
CA ASN A 497 4.49 1.48 33.18
C ASN A 497 3.22 1.15 32.41
N PHE A 498 2.53 2.16 31.87
CA PHE A 498 1.38 1.97 31.00
C PHE A 498 1.79 1.29 29.69
N PHE A 499 2.90 1.73 29.08
CA PHE A 499 3.45 1.16 27.85
C PHE A 499 3.95 -0.29 28.03
N GLU A 500 4.73 -0.56 29.07
CA GLU A 500 5.26 -1.91 29.38
C GLU A 500 4.21 -2.84 30.01
N SER A 501 3.03 -2.31 30.35
CA SER A 501 1.96 -3.14 30.87
C SER A 501 1.55 -4.19 29.83
N LYS A 502 0.74 -5.16 30.29
CA LYS A 502 0.10 -6.12 29.40
C LYS A 502 -0.86 -5.46 28.39
N PHE A 503 -1.04 -4.14 28.38
CA PHE A 503 -1.95 -3.44 27.47
C PHE A 503 -1.82 -3.88 26.00
N PHE A 504 -0.62 -3.91 25.42
CA PHE A 504 -0.46 -4.38 24.03
C PHE A 504 -0.79 -5.87 23.90
N GLN A 505 -0.45 -6.69 24.89
CA GLN A 505 -0.76 -8.13 24.89
C GLN A 505 -2.27 -8.39 25.01
N ASP A 506 -2.97 -7.56 25.79
CA ASP A 506 -4.37 -7.71 26.13
C ASP A 506 -5.28 -7.14 25.03
N THR A 507 -4.87 -6.03 24.41
CA THR A 507 -5.68 -5.30 23.42
C THR A 507 -5.21 -5.46 21.97
N GLY A 508 -3.94 -5.84 21.74
CA GLY A 508 -3.33 -5.84 20.41
C GLY A 508 -3.04 -4.44 19.84
N VAL A 509 -3.26 -3.37 20.61
CA VAL A 509 -3.08 -1.98 20.17
C VAL A 509 -1.80 -1.39 20.73
N ARG A 510 -0.99 -0.80 19.85
CA ARG A 510 0.23 -0.10 20.26
C ARG A 510 -0.08 1.33 20.65
N PHE A 511 0.14 1.64 21.93
CA PHE A 511 -0.14 2.96 22.48
C PHE A 511 0.69 4.08 21.81
N ASN A 512 1.93 3.77 21.41
CA ASN A 512 2.83 4.68 20.71
C ASN A 512 2.55 4.80 19.19
N ASN A 513 1.40 4.34 18.69
CA ASN A 513 0.88 4.68 17.37
C ASN A 513 0.04 5.97 17.38
N LEU A 514 -0.29 6.47 18.56
CA LEU A 514 -1.19 7.60 18.79
C LEU A 514 -0.41 8.92 18.94
N SER A 515 -1.11 10.05 18.92
CA SER A 515 -0.54 11.35 19.31
C SER A 515 -0.42 11.49 20.83
N PHE A 516 0.36 12.46 21.32
CA PHE A 516 0.46 12.72 22.77
C PHE A 516 -0.89 13.04 23.42
N ARG A 517 -1.73 13.83 22.73
CA ARG A 517 -3.09 14.16 23.18
C ARG A 517 -3.96 12.91 23.32
N GLU A 518 -3.95 12.04 22.32
CA GLU A 518 -4.69 10.76 22.36
C GLU A 518 -4.18 9.85 23.48
N GLN A 519 -2.86 9.79 23.67
CA GLN A 519 -2.23 8.98 24.71
C GLN A 519 -2.61 9.47 26.11
N ALA A 520 -2.45 10.77 26.40
CA ALA A 520 -2.70 11.27 27.75
C ALA A 520 -4.14 11.10 28.21
N TRP A 521 -5.12 11.40 27.35
CA TRP A 521 -6.52 11.28 27.76
C TRP A 521 -6.94 9.83 28.02
N PHE A 522 -6.44 8.88 27.23
CA PHE A 522 -6.71 7.47 27.49
C PHE A 522 -6.00 6.95 28.74
N MET A 523 -4.74 7.33 28.96
CA MET A 523 -4.01 6.93 30.16
C MET A 523 -4.61 7.56 31.41
N HIS A 524 -4.93 8.85 31.39
CA HIS A 524 -5.58 9.55 32.49
C HIS A 524 -6.89 8.86 32.89
N PHE A 525 -7.73 8.55 31.90
CA PHE A 525 -8.95 7.77 32.13
C PHE A 525 -8.65 6.41 32.76
N SER A 526 -7.68 5.68 32.21
CA SER A 526 -7.31 4.33 32.67
C SER A 526 -6.74 4.30 34.09
N LEU A 527 -6.16 5.40 34.57
CA LEU A 527 -5.60 5.51 35.92
C LEU A 527 -6.62 6.00 36.95
N THR A 528 -7.57 6.84 36.54
CA THR A 528 -8.45 7.55 37.48
C THR A 528 -9.90 7.03 37.51
N ALA A 529 -10.36 6.37 36.44
CA ALA A 529 -11.71 5.83 36.37
C ALA A 529 -11.92 4.66 37.37
N PRO A 530 -13.16 4.39 37.81
CA PRO A 530 -13.47 3.18 38.58
C PRO A 530 -13.06 1.91 37.83
N LYS A 531 -12.65 0.86 38.56
CA LYS A 531 -12.14 -0.39 37.97
C LYS A 531 -13.08 -1.00 36.92
N GLU A 532 -14.38 -0.99 37.16
CA GLU A 532 -15.38 -1.48 36.19
C GLU A 532 -15.32 -0.72 34.87
N GLN A 533 -15.13 0.61 34.91
CA GLN A 533 -14.99 1.44 33.71
C GLN A 533 -13.65 1.25 33.01
N GLN A 534 -12.57 0.98 33.77
CA GLN A 534 -11.27 0.62 33.19
C GLN A 534 -11.35 -0.69 32.40
N GLU A 535 -12.05 -1.69 32.93
CA GLU A 535 -12.29 -2.97 32.27
C GLU A 535 -13.09 -2.79 30.98
N VAL A 536 -14.19 -2.01 31.02
CA VAL A 536 -14.99 -1.68 29.83
C VAL A 536 -14.16 -0.93 28.78
N ALA A 537 -13.33 0.04 29.19
CA ALA A 537 -12.44 0.76 28.28
C ALA A 537 -11.42 -0.17 27.61
N SER A 538 -10.83 -1.11 28.36
CA SER A 538 -9.93 -2.12 27.82
C SER A 538 -10.64 -3.03 26.81
N ASP A 539 -11.87 -3.46 27.10
CA ASP A 539 -12.69 -4.27 26.19
C ASP A 539 -13.06 -3.52 24.91
N ILE A 540 -13.32 -2.21 25.01
CA ILE A 540 -13.53 -1.35 23.84
C ILE A 540 -12.28 -1.33 22.96
N VAL A 541 -11.09 -1.11 23.53
CA VAL A 541 -9.84 -1.10 22.74
C VAL A 541 -9.57 -2.48 22.13
N LYS A 542 -9.78 -3.56 22.89
CA LYS A 542 -9.60 -4.93 22.39
C LYS A 542 -10.56 -5.27 21.24
N THR A 543 -11.81 -4.80 21.33
CA THR A 543 -12.85 -5.13 20.35
C THR A 543 -12.79 -4.24 19.11
N HIS A 544 -12.46 -2.97 19.29
CA HIS A 544 -12.53 -1.92 18.26
C HIS A 544 -11.16 -1.34 17.88
N GLY A 545 -10.07 -1.89 18.42
CA GLY A 545 -8.71 -1.48 18.16
C GLY A 545 -8.42 -0.02 18.52
N GLU A 546 -7.52 0.58 17.76
CA GLU A 546 -7.17 2.00 17.87
C GLU A 546 -8.39 2.93 17.63
N ALA A 547 -9.51 2.45 17.04
CA ALA A 547 -10.76 3.20 16.92
C ALA A 547 -11.37 3.55 18.25
N GLY A 548 -11.57 2.50 19.05
CA GLY A 548 -12.12 2.64 20.39
C GLY A 548 -11.21 3.52 21.23
N LEU A 549 -9.91 3.28 21.18
CA LEU A 549 -8.92 4.04 21.96
C LEU A 549 -8.96 5.54 21.64
N LYS A 550 -8.88 5.92 20.35
CA LYS A 550 -8.89 7.34 19.95
C LYS A 550 -10.15 8.08 20.36
N THR A 551 -11.27 7.41 20.65
CA THR A 551 -12.50 8.09 21.08
C THR A 551 -12.37 8.76 22.44
N PHE A 552 -11.45 8.31 23.30
CA PHE A 552 -11.23 8.87 24.63
C PHE A 552 -10.62 10.28 24.61
N ILE A 553 -10.07 10.74 23.46
CA ILE A 553 -9.69 12.15 23.30
C ILE A 553 -10.88 13.11 23.47
N SER A 554 -12.13 12.62 23.34
CA SER A 554 -13.33 13.41 23.58
C SER A 554 -13.45 13.90 25.03
N LEU A 555 -12.75 13.26 25.97
CA LEU A 555 -12.64 13.69 27.37
C LEU A 555 -11.96 15.04 27.52
N ASP A 556 -11.14 15.45 26.55
CA ASP A 556 -10.53 16.80 26.48
C ASP A 556 -11.57 17.92 26.39
N ILE A 557 -12.77 17.58 25.93
CA ILE A 557 -13.83 18.55 25.64
C ILE A 557 -14.95 18.41 26.67
N ASP A 558 -15.34 17.18 26.99
CA ASP A 558 -16.42 16.86 27.92
C ASP A 558 -15.99 15.67 28.79
N GLY A 559 -15.76 15.91 30.08
CA GLY A 559 -15.39 14.87 31.04
C GLY A 559 -16.41 13.74 31.17
N ASN A 560 -17.65 13.92 30.69
CA ASN A 560 -18.66 12.87 30.65
C ASN A 560 -18.67 12.07 29.33
N ALA A 561 -17.77 12.37 28.39
CA ALA A 561 -17.79 11.71 27.08
C ALA A 561 -17.58 10.19 27.15
N SER A 562 -16.94 9.69 28.21
CA SER A 562 -16.85 8.24 28.51
C SER A 562 -18.21 7.56 28.54
N SER A 563 -19.24 8.22 29.10
CA SER A 563 -20.61 7.68 29.12
C SER A 563 -21.15 7.44 27.72
N TYR A 564 -20.91 8.36 26.78
CA TYR A 564 -21.36 8.19 25.39
C TYR A 564 -20.61 7.04 24.71
N ILE A 565 -19.31 6.90 24.96
CA ILE A 565 -18.49 5.81 24.41
C ILE A 565 -19.00 4.46 24.92
N PHE A 566 -19.27 4.34 26.22
CA PHE A 566 -19.77 3.12 26.84
C PHE A 566 -21.17 2.78 26.38
N GLU A 567 -22.06 3.76 26.29
CA GLU A 567 -23.40 3.57 25.74
C GLU A 567 -23.36 3.06 24.29
N ILE A 568 -22.43 3.57 23.47
CA ILE A 568 -22.24 3.09 22.09
C ILE A 568 -21.82 1.62 22.12
N PHE A 569 -20.85 1.27 22.95
CA PHE A 569 -20.34 -0.09 23.08
C PHE A 569 -21.41 -1.09 23.56
N GLU A 570 -22.23 -0.69 24.53
CA GLU A 570 -23.24 -1.55 25.16
C GLU A 570 -24.52 -1.69 24.33
N LYS A 571 -24.99 -0.61 23.70
CA LYS A 571 -26.33 -0.57 23.07
C LYS A 571 -26.32 -0.95 21.59
N HIS A 572 -25.17 -0.87 20.92
CA HIS A 572 -25.09 -1.03 19.47
C HIS A 572 -24.37 -2.31 19.06
N THR A 573 -24.58 -2.72 17.81
CA THR A 573 -23.82 -3.87 17.27
C THR A 573 -22.36 -3.48 17.09
N LYS A 574 -21.49 -4.50 17.05
CA LYS A 574 -20.06 -4.30 16.79
C LYS A 574 -19.83 -3.50 15.50
N GLU A 575 -20.57 -3.77 14.42
CA GLU A 575 -20.40 -3.06 13.15
C GLU A 575 -20.78 -1.57 13.25
N ASP A 576 -21.80 -1.24 14.03
CA ASP A 576 -22.26 0.13 14.26
C ASP A 576 -21.24 0.92 15.10
N ALA A 577 -20.75 0.32 16.17
CA ALA A 577 -19.67 0.87 16.99
C ALA A 577 -18.37 1.05 16.19
N ASP A 578 -17.95 0.03 15.43
CA ASP A 578 -16.80 0.10 14.53
C ASP A 578 -16.94 1.24 13.52
N PHE A 579 -18.14 1.46 12.97
CA PHE A 579 -18.40 2.56 12.05
C PHE A 579 -18.16 3.91 12.74
N ILE A 580 -18.79 4.15 13.90
CA ILE A 580 -18.77 5.48 14.52
C ILE A 580 -17.41 5.81 15.12
N PHE A 581 -16.75 4.84 15.75
CA PHE A 581 -15.39 5.01 16.29
C PHE A 581 -14.37 5.27 15.17
N ALA A 582 -14.46 4.58 14.03
CA ALA A 582 -13.60 4.85 12.88
C ALA A 582 -13.85 6.25 12.28
N LYS A 583 -15.11 6.72 12.24
CA LYS A 583 -15.43 8.08 11.78
C LYS A 583 -14.86 9.14 12.70
N PHE A 584 -15.03 8.94 14.01
CA PHE A 584 -14.48 9.84 15.01
C PHE A 584 -12.95 9.91 14.90
N ALA A 585 -12.27 8.77 14.88
CA ALA A 585 -10.81 8.73 14.78
C ALA A 585 -10.24 9.33 13.50
N LYS A 586 -10.94 9.18 12.37
CA LYS A 586 -10.56 9.85 11.11
C LYS A 586 -10.68 11.37 11.21
N LEU A 587 -11.71 11.87 11.91
CA LEU A 587 -11.85 13.30 12.16
C LEU A 587 -10.73 13.81 13.06
N THR A 588 -10.40 13.12 14.14
CA THR A 588 -9.33 13.55 15.07
C THR A 588 -7.97 13.56 14.39
N THR A 589 -7.65 12.52 13.61
CA THR A 589 -6.40 12.46 12.85
C THR A 589 -6.30 13.61 11.84
N LYS A 590 -7.40 13.97 11.17
CA LYS A 590 -7.44 15.15 10.28
C LYS A 590 -7.28 16.47 11.01
N ILE A 591 -7.79 16.58 12.24
CA ILE A 591 -7.63 17.78 13.07
C ILE A 591 -6.15 17.96 13.40
N GLU A 592 -5.44 16.90 13.77
CA GLU A 592 -4.00 16.95 14.07
C GLU A 592 -3.16 17.35 12.85
N LEU A 593 -3.49 16.82 11.67
CA LEU A 593 -2.83 17.19 10.43
C LEU A 593 -3.09 18.65 10.06
N LEU A 594 -4.36 19.08 10.14
CA LEU A 594 -4.74 20.48 9.95
C LEU A 594 -4.03 21.38 10.96
N GLU A 595 -3.83 20.91 12.18
CA GLU A 595 -3.11 21.63 13.23
C GLU A 595 -1.66 21.94 12.81
N ALA A 596 -0.97 20.94 12.26
CA ALA A 596 0.40 21.08 11.74
C ALA A 596 0.47 21.99 10.50
N GLU A 597 -0.49 21.86 9.58
CA GLU A 597 -0.59 22.71 8.39
C GLU A 597 -0.85 24.18 8.76
N LEU A 598 -1.80 24.42 9.68
CA LEU A 598 -2.08 25.74 10.19
C LEU A 598 -0.85 26.33 10.88
N HIS A 599 -0.16 25.56 11.72
CA HIS A 599 1.05 26.05 12.39
C HIS A 599 2.12 26.51 11.39
N THR A 600 2.31 25.75 10.30
CA THR A 600 3.22 26.13 9.20
C THR A 600 2.74 27.39 8.48
N PHE A 601 1.46 27.44 8.11
CA PHE A 601 0.84 28.57 7.42
C PHE A 601 0.93 29.87 8.23
N PHE A 602 0.65 29.83 9.54
CA PHE A 602 0.71 31.01 10.42
C PHE A 602 2.15 31.45 10.75
N LYS A 603 3.11 30.51 10.77
CA LYS A 603 4.54 30.85 10.90
C LYS A 603 5.04 31.62 9.68
N GLU A 604 4.53 31.28 8.49
CA GLU A 604 4.86 31.94 7.21
C GLU A 604 4.08 33.25 7.00
N LYS A 605 2.81 33.31 7.40
CA LYS A 605 1.97 34.51 7.30
C LYS A 605 1.78 35.13 8.67
N GLN A 606 2.66 36.07 9.01
CA GLN A 606 2.71 36.82 10.28
C GLN A 606 1.43 37.63 10.64
N ASN A 607 0.29 37.45 9.98
CA ASN A 607 -0.84 38.36 10.15
C ASN A 607 -2.20 37.78 9.74
N THR A 608 -2.74 36.86 10.53
CA THR A 608 -4.15 36.46 10.43
C THR A 608 -4.77 36.36 11.82
N ASN A 609 -5.82 37.16 12.09
CA ASN A 609 -6.68 37.15 13.29
C ASN A 609 -7.50 35.84 13.47
N LEU A 610 -7.04 34.73 12.91
CA LEU A 610 -7.69 33.44 13.01
C LEU A 610 -7.13 32.71 14.22
N ASP A 611 -7.99 32.50 15.22
CA ASP A 611 -7.65 31.73 16.41
C ASP A 611 -7.61 30.23 16.07
N LYS A 612 -6.39 29.70 15.93
CA LYS A 612 -6.10 28.28 15.69
C LYS A 612 -6.83 27.39 16.70
N GLN A 613 -6.79 27.73 17.98
CA GLN A 613 -7.38 26.92 19.05
C GLN A 613 -8.90 26.86 18.92
N LYS A 614 -9.53 27.99 18.60
CA LYS A 614 -10.98 28.04 18.34
C LYS A 614 -11.40 27.12 17.19
N ILE A 615 -10.65 27.09 16.08
CA ILE A 615 -10.96 26.21 14.94
C ILE A 615 -10.87 24.75 15.37
N LEU A 616 -9.78 24.37 16.04
CA LEU A 616 -9.59 22.99 16.51
C LEU A 616 -10.72 22.57 17.46
N GLN A 617 -11.07 23.45 18.42
CA GLN A 617 -12.11 23.21 19.40
C GLN A 617 -13.50 23.10 18.74
N GLU A 618 -13.81 23.88 17.71
CA GLU A 618 -15.07 23.74 16.96
C GLU A 618 -15.17 22.38 16.24
N ILE A 619 -14.07 21.89 15.65
CA ILE A 619 -14.07 20.60 14.95
C ILE A 619 -14.16 19.44 15.96
N LEU A 620 -13.42 19.54 17.06
CA LEU A 620 -13.46 18.58 18.17
C LEU A 620 -14.86 18.51 18.79
N ASN A 621 -15.52 19.65 19.02
CA ASN A 621 -16.92 19.69 19.49
C ASN A 621 -17.88 19.03 18.49
N ARG A 622 -17.67 19.21 17.18
CA ARG A 622 -18.46 18.49 16.17
C ARG A 622 -18.22 16.98 16.25
N ALA A 623 -16.98 16.55 16.45
CA ALA A 623 -16.66 15.13 16.65
C ALA A 623 -17.32 14.55 17.91
N LEU A 624 -17.28 15.26 19.04
CA LEU A 624 -17.98 14.87 20.27
C LEU A 624 -19.50 14.76 20.06
N ASN A 625 -20.11 15.75 19.39
CA ASN A 625 -21.55 15.73 19.10
C ASN A 625 -21.97 14.51 18.26
N ILE A 626 -21.07 13.99 17.43
CA ILE A 626 -21.31 12.75 16.68
C ILE A 626 -21.43 11.56 17.65
N LEU A 627 -20.50 11.41 18.61
CA LEU A 627 -20.60 10.34 19.62
C LEU A 627 -21.87 10.49 20.46
N LYS A 628 -22.13 11.69 20.98
CA LYS A 628 -23.29 11.98 21.83
C LYS A 628 -24.62 11.72 21.12
N THR A 629 -24.75 12.16 19.88
CA THR A 629 -26.00 11.95 19.12
C THR A 629 -26.18 10.47 18.82
N PHE A 630 -25.10 9.76 18.45
CA PHE A 630 -25.15 8.34 18.14
C PHE A 630 -25.51 7.49 19.37
N SER A 631 -24.96 7.79 20.54
CA SER A 631 -25.24 7.06 21.80
C SER A 631 -26.71 7.13 22.24
N GLN A 632 -27.41 8.18 21.81
CA GLN A 632 -28.84 8.39 22.09
C GLN A 632 -29.76 7.71 21.07
N LYS A 633 -29.24 7.25 19.92
CA LYS A 633 -30.06 6.59 18.89
C LYS A 633 -30.26 5.11 19.24
N THR A 634 -31.51 4.72 19.47
CA THR A 634 -31.86 3.30 19.70
C THR A 634 -32.52 2.63 18.50
N LYS A 635 -32.99 3.42 17.52
CA LYS A 635 -33.66 2.91 16.32
C LYS A 635 -32.66 2.74 15.16
N LYS A 636 -32.72 1.59 14.49
CA LYS A 636 -31.87 1.26 13.34
C LYS A 636 -31.95 2.30 12.20
N GLU A 637 -33.13 2.83 11.91
CA GLU A 637 -33.35 3.84 10.87
C GLU A 637 -32.62 5.15 11.16
N ASP A 638 -32.61 5.58 12.42
CA ASP A 638 -31.89 6.77 12.86
C ASP A 638 -30.37 6.59 12.73
N ILE A 639 -29.88 5.40 13.07
CA ILE A 639 -28.46 5.02 12.94
C ILE A 639 -28.05 5.07 11.45
N GLU A 640 -28.83 4.45 10.56
CA GLU A 640 -28.53 4.44 9.13
C GLU A 640 -28.57 5.85 8.51
N LYS A 641 -29.55 6.68 8.89
CA LYS A 641 -29.60 8.08 8.45
C LYS A 641 -28.36 8.85 8.89
N MET A 642 -27.94 8.69 10.14
CA MET A 642 -26.74 9.36 10.66
C MET A 642 -25.46 8.88 9.96
N LYS A 643 -25.34 7.57 9.66
CA LYS A 643 -24.23 7.04 8.87
C LYS A 643 -24.16 7.71 7.50
N GLN A 644 -25.29 7.83 6.81
CA GLN A 644 -25.39 8.51 5.51
C GLN A 644 -24.97 9.99 5.60
N GLU A 645 -25.43 10.71 6.62
CA GLU A 645 -25.05 12.11 6.85
C GLU A 645 -23.54 12.26 7.09
N LEU A 646 -22.94 11.41 7.92
CA LEU A 646 -21.49 11.40 8.18
C LEU A 646 -20.67 11.07 6.94
N ASP A 647 -21.17 10.15 6.11
CA ASP A 647 -20.54 9.86 4.83
C ASP A 647 -20.62 11.04 3.86
N SER A 648 -21.71 11.81 3.89
CA SER A 648 -21.90 13.00 3.07
C SER A 648 -21.00 14.19 3.50
N LEU A 649 -20.79 14.38 4.80
CA LEU A 649 -19.93 15.44 5.36
C LEU A 649 -18.45 15.21 5.03
N ALA A 650 -18.00 13.94 5.06
CA ALA A 650 -16.66 13.57 4.63
C ALA A 650 -16.40 13.93 3.16
N SER A 651 -17.43 13.90 2.30
CA SER A 651 -17.34 14.34 0.90
C SER A 651 -17.38 15.88 0.71
N ALA A 652 -18.07 16.61 1.59
CA ALA A 652 -18.19 18.08 1.51
C ALA A 652 -16.91 18.82 1.96
N SER A 653 -16.18 18.31 2.95
CA SER A 653 -14.87 18.89 3.36
C SER A 653 -13.84 18.86 2.23
N SER A 654 -13.85 17.83 1.40
CA SER A 654 -13.01 17.71 0.20
C SER A 654 -13.42 18.65 -0.95
N SER A 655 -14.67 19.15 -0.99
CA SER A 655 -15.12 20.09 -2.03
C SER A 655 -14.85 21.56 -1.66
N MET A 656 -14.76 21.91 -0.37
CA MET A 656 -14.32 23.25 0.07
C MET A 656 -12.88 23.56 -0.36
N ASN A 657 -11.98 22.57 -0.31
CA ASN A 657 -10.61 22.70 -0.81
C ASN A 657 -10.52 22.99 -2.33
N ARG A 658 -11.58 22.74 -3.13
CA ARG A 658 -11.62 23.12 -4.56
C ARG A 658 -11.96 24.59 -4.76
N LYS A 659 -12.90 25.14 -3.98
CA LYS A 659 -13.30 26.55 -4.13
C LYS A 659 -12.23 27.52 -3.62
N GLN A 660 -11.46 27.12 -2.61
CA GLN A 660 -10.36 27.92 -2.07
C GLN A 660 -9.05 27.82 -2.87
N LYS A 661 -8.92 26.85 -3.79
CA LYS A 661 -7.79 26.77 -4.75
C LYS A 661 -8.10 27.35 -6.14
N MET A 662 -9.37 27.64 -6.43
CA MET A 662 -9.82 28.36 -7.62
C MET A 662 -9.98 29.88 -7.39
N LEU A 663 -9.81 30.32 -6.15
CA LEU A 663 -9.61 31.71 -5.73
C LEU A 663 -8.13 31.86 -5.36
#